data_AF-A0A7C2W7X6-F1
#
_entry.id   AF-A0A7C2W7X6-F1
#
_cell.length_a   1.000
_cell.length_b   1.000
_cell.length_c   1.000
_cell.angle_alpha   90.00
_cell.angle_beta   90.00
_cell.angle_gamma   90.00
#
_symmetry.space_group_name_H-M   'P 1'
#
loop_
_entity.id
_entity.type
_entity.pdbx_description
1 polymer ?
#
loop_
_entity_poly.entity_id
_entity_poly.type
_entity_poly.pdbx_seq_one_letter_code
_entity_poly.pdbx_strand_id
1 'polypeptide(L)'
;MMTSHCINEDCVKVLFKKERTVIIVRCRGDEPDLVGKEACRGKLLLRLSLLSGSSKKTLLLVQEKGSLVKYSPSTIKLLSDYSHRLSKLRKNFMKLWTKQSFHDPRHYDPRCSYSCVLYRSVADCKDHLSFFDNIGLAYTNPLAFYDFLRLAFCEANKVRCRNRRCAKELKSLLASSLKEIEESQFILLSKNSHYVFENEIYKEIFQQQKVMKIALLDEYNKGFPIKSYEVDVFDIEIYDFQSSEHLYRVSLNLPYAAKYLSDMLIDSVGGEILDKMIRRDSLWYKICLLKDMFEDIVKTKGLVRGDDPLIKKVALFSAYRALGVHKLMPFLLDGHVDEVYLDKPGTKVYIDHEEVGRCVTNVTLTSKDVQRFINHVLLESKLPLSYLNPSLKWNLRLGDFIVRTSIDVPPLSHEGPSLDLRKLRHRVYTIVDLVLNNVLSLEEAAFLVLHVINRRNIIICGEPGTGKTTLMNALDLCTPKYWRKVYIEDVVESLDQRGQGRHQLRLYVEPFEVAEKTRKKSMEIIKLLHRTPDWVCLGELQSKEHFKALFHAVAAGLRGVHTCHASSASGLIRRLLLHCGISKEDLSGIDLIVHMVKCYRGSKILRRVAEVWAIGTLESTSTDPLDIPLSLIFKWSPERDLHKIILDDVFKSPSIFKLLGLGNSHNTLRREYEELKALFSSLTLSPPSDVEHFTKAFDDFLKKLTKEGVYAI
;
A
#
# COMPACT_ATOMS: atom_id res chain seq x y z
N MET A 1 -2.75 14.88 -48.34
CA MET A 1 -3.94 15.60 -48.84
C MET A 1 -5.04 15.52 -47.79
N MET A 2 -5.44 16.65 -47.21
CA MET A 2 -6.61 16.77 -46.34
C MET A 2 -7.86 16.75 -47.23
N THR A 3 -8.65 15.68 -47.21
CA THR A 3 -10.00 15.70 -47.79
C THR A 3 -11.00 15.99 -46.68
N SER A 4 -11.27 17.29 -46.54
CA SER A 4 -12.30 17.86 -45.67
C SER A 4 -13.67 17.76 -46.34
N HIS A 5 -14.55 16.94 -45.77
CA HIS A 5 -15.97 17.29 -45.60
C HIS A 5 -16.28 17.11 -44.10
N CYS A 6 -15.72 18.01 -43.28
CA CYS A 6 -16.26 18.25 -41.96
C CYS A 6 -17.42 19.23 -42.12
N ILE A 7 -18.65 18.76 -41.89
CA ILE A 7 -19.76 19.67 -41.58
C ILE A 7 -19.48 20.17 -40.14
N ASN A 8 -19.60 21.48 -39.96
CA ASN A 8 -19.05 22.29 -38.88
C ASN A 8 -18.93 21.67 -37.46
N GLU A 9 -17.78 21.97 -36.83
CA GLU A 9 -17.42 21.87 -35.40
C GLU A 9 -17.20 20.49 -34.74
N ASP A 10 -17.63 19.37 -35.32
CA ASP A 10 -17.43 18.03 -34.73
C ASP A 10 -16.60 17.08 -35.62
N CYS A 11 -15.30 17.36 -35.76
CA CYS A 11 -14.41 16.58 -36.62
C CYS A 11 -13.76 15.36 -35.94
N VAL A 12 -13.83 14.18 -36.58
CA VAL A 12 -12.88 13.07 -36.34
C VAL A 12 -11.60 13.36 -37.11
N LYS A 13 -10.52 13.69 -36.41
CA LYS A 13 -9.19 13.91 -36.99
C LYS A 13 -8.38 12.62 -36.96
N VAL A 14 -7.76 12.26 -38.07
CA VAL A 14 -6.83 11.13 -38.16
C VAL A 14 -5.45 11.69 -38.45
N LEU A 15 -4.50 11.43 -37.57
CA LEU A 15 -3.11 11.86 -37.69
C LEU A 15 -2.24 10.63 -37.96
N PHE A 16 -1.42 10.71 -39.00
CA PHE A 16 -0.42 9.69 -39.32
C PHE A 16 0.94 10.16 -38.79
N LYS A 17 1.52 9.42 -37.84
CA LYS A 17 2.92 9.60 -37.39
C LYS A 17 3.71 8.35 -37.79
N LYS A 18 5.01 8.52 -38.09
CA LYS A 18 5.93 7.54 -38.73
C LYS A 18 5.70 6.03 -38.46
N GLU A 19 5.23 5.62 -37.27
CA GLU A 19 4.90 4.22 -36.93
C GLU A 19 3.53 4.00 -36.23
N ARG A 20 2.67 5.02 -36.12
CA ARG A 20 1.39 4.95 -35.39
C ARG A 20 0.30 5.83 -36.01
N THR A 21 -0.92 5.30 -36.08
CA THR A 21 -2.11 6.05 -36.46
C THR A 21 -2.81 6.56 -35.20
N VAL A 22 -3.05 7.87 -35.09
CA VAL A 22 -3.81 8.45 -33.97
C VAL A 22 -5.15 8.97 -34.47
N ILE A 23 -6.23 8.42 -33.94
CA ILE A 23 -7.60 8.85 -34.22
C ILE A 23 -8.06 9.72 -33.04
N ILE A 24 -8.37 10.97 -33.33
CA ILE A 24 -8.91 11.93 -32.36
C ILE A 24 -10.36 12.22 -32.73
N VAL A 25 -11.27 11.85 -31.84
CA VAL A 25 -12.72 12.13 -31.97
C VAL A 25 -13.05 13.32 -31.07
N ARG A 26 -13.70 14.35 -31.61
CA ARG A 26 -14.22 15.47 -30.80
C ARG A 26 -15.72 15.26 -30.57
N CYS A 27 -16.15 15.22 -29.31
CA CYS A 27 -17.56 15.14 -28.91
C CYS A 27 -18.07 16.51 -28.40
N ARG A 28 -19.40 16.69 -28.32
CA ARG A 28 -20.09 17.84 -27.68
C ARG A 28 -20.69 17.46 -26.32
N GLY A 29 -20.67 18.37 -25.33
CA GLY A 29 -21.10 18.15 -23.93
C GLY A 29 -20.02 18.42 -22.86
N ASP A 30 -20.24 17.88 -21.64
CA ASP A 30 -19.42 18.13 -20.44
C ASP A 30 -18.33 17.07 -20.13
N GLU A 31 -18.48 15.81 -20.58
CA GLU A 31 -17.44 14.76 -20.48
C GLU A 31 -17.23 13.95 -21.78
N PRO A 32 -15.97 13.72 -22.23
CA PRO A 32 -15.69 12.91 -23.43
C PRO A 32 -16.03 11.43 -23.19
N ASP A 33 -16.94 10.88 -24.00
CA ASP A 33 -17.43 9.50 -23.83
C ASP A 33 -17.97 8.90 -25.14
N LEU A 34 -17.77 7.59 -25.35
CA LEU A 34 -18.36 6.77 -26.43
C LEU A 34 -19.48 5.85 -25.93
N VAL A 35 -19.62 5.67 -24.62
CA VAL A 35 -20.66 4.86 -23.97
C VAL A 35 -21.99 5.60 -24.04
N GLY A 36 -22.08 6.78 -23.40
CA GLY A 36 -23.32 7.55 -23.26
C GLY A 36 -23.60 8.52 -24.41
N LYS A 37 -22.65 8.78 -25.32
CA LYS A 37 -22.82 9.72 -26.44
C LYS A 37 -22.89 8.99 -27.78
N GLU A 38 -24.09 8.54 -28.14
CA GLU A 38 -24.34 7.76 -29.36
C GLU A 38 -23.90 8.48 -30.65
N ALA A 39 -24.10 9.79 -30.73
CA ALA A 39 -23.68 10.59 -31.87
C ALA A 39 -22.15 10.57 -32.05
N CYS A 40 -21.39 10.55 -30.95
CA CYS A 40 -19.94 10.52 -31.01
C CYS A 40 -19.40 9.15 -31.45
N ARG A 41 -20.02 8.08 -30.93
CA ARG A 41 -19.79 6.70 -31.36
C ARG A 41 -20.11 6.49 -32.85
N GLY A 42 -21.25 7.02 -33.31
CA GLY A 42 -21.67 6.92 -34.72
C GLY A 42 -20.69 7.58 -35.69
N LYS A 43 -20.16 8.76 -35.35
CA LYS A 43 -19.14 9.45 -36.15
C LYS A 43 -17.86 8.62 -36.28
N LEU A 44 -17.42 8.01 -35.18
CA LEU A 44 -16.25 7.14 -35.18
C LEU A 44 -16.47 5.90 -36.04
N LEU A 45 -17.60 5.19 -35.86
CA LEU A 45 -17.94 4.00 -36.63
C LEU A 45 -18.03 4.29 -38.14
N LEU A 46 -18.63 5.42 -38.52
CA LEU A 46 -18.65 5.86 -39.90
C LEU A 46 -17.22 6.10 -40.43
N ARG A 47 -16.36 6.78 -39.65
CA ARG A 47 -15.02 7.11 -40.11
C ARG A 47 -14.11 5.89 -40.23
N LEU A 48 -14.22 4.92 -39.33
CA LEU A 48 -13.48 3.65 -39.41
C LEU A 48 -13.77 2.90 -40.72
N SER A 49 -14.99 3.02 -41.26
CA SER A 49 -15.36 2.35 -42.52
C SER A 49 -14.59 2.90 -43.74
N LEU A 50 -14.10 4.13 -43.64
CA LEU A 50 -13.36 4.83 -44.70
C LEU A 50 -11.84 4.63 -44.58
N LEU A 51 -11.37 4.15 -43.42
CA LEU A 51 -9.96 3.88 -43.15
C LEU A 51 -9.62 2.47 -43.62
N SER A 52 -9.32 2.34 -44.91
CA SER A 52 -8.94 1.06 -45.53
C SER A 52 -7.52 0.67 -45.10
N GLY A 53 -7.38 -0.37 -44.27
CA GLY A 53 -6.14 -1.12 -44.11
C GLY A 53 -4.92 -0.37 -43.55
N SER A 54 -4.97 0.14 -42.31
CA SER A 54 -3.74 0.57 -41.61
C SER A 54 -3.36 -0.43 -40.50
N SER A 55 -2.35 -1.24 -40.80
CA SER A 55 -1.73 -2.18 -39.87
C SER A 55 -0.72 -1.47 -38.96
N LYS A 56 -0.80 -1.79 -37.66
CA LYS A 56 0.15 -1.55 -36.55
C LYS A 56 0.01 -0.22 -35.78
N LYS A 57 -0.35 -0.38 -34.49
CA LYS A 57 -0.39 0.61 -33.40
C LYS A 57 -1.31 1.83 -33.63
N THR A 58 -2.62 1.60 -33.64
CA THR A 58 -3.64 2.66 -33.65
C THR A 58 -4.02 3.09 -32.23
N LEU A 59 -4.05 4.40 -31.98
CA LEU A 59 -4.47 5.02 -30.72
C LEU A 59 -5.79 5.78 -30.94
N LEU A 60 -6.78 5.56 -30.08
CA LEU A 60 -8.06 6.29 -30.09
C LEU A 60 -8.15 7.21 -28.90
N LEU A 61 -8.29 8.51 -29.19
CA LEU A 61 -8.45 9.58 -28.23
C LEU A 61 -9.80 10.26 -28.47
N VAL A 62 -10.55 10.49 -27.40
CA VAL A 62 -11.82 11.22 -27.43
C VAL A 62 -11.65 12.49 -26.61
N GLN A 63 -11.86 13.63 -27.24
CA GLN A 63 -11.53 14.96 -26.71
C GLN A 63 -12.77 15.82 -26.58
N GLU A 64 -12.84 16.58 -25.48
CA GLU A 64 -13.86 17.60 -25.23
C GLU A 64 -13.34 18.63 -24.23
N LYS A 65 -13.61 19.94 -24.42
CA LYS A 65 -13.23 21.09 -23.55
C LYS A 65 -12.23 20.77 -22.41
N GLY A 66 -10.94 20.64 -22.73
CA GLY A 66 -9.86 20.46 -21.74
C GLY A 66 -9.68 19.04 -21.16
N SER A 67 -10.51 18.08 -21.58
CA SER A 67 -10.54 16.68 -21.15
C SER A 67 -10.26 15.73 -22.32
N LEU A 68 -9.59 14.61 -22.03
CA LEU A 68 -9.19 13.62 -23.03
C LEU A 68 -9.39 12.22 -22.46
N VAL A 69 -10.00 11.32 -23.23
CA VAL A 69 -10.15 9.91 -22.85
C VAL A 69 -9.46 9.05 -23.89
N LYS A 70 -8.65 8.10 -23.40
CA LYS A 70 -7.95 7.13 -24.25
C LYS A 70 -8.71 5.82 -24.20
N TYR A 71 -9.05 5.27 -25.36
CA TYR A 71 -9.68 3.96 -25.45
C TYR A 71 -8.64 2.88 -25.77
N SER A 72 -8.88 1.68 -25.27
CA SER A 72 -7.99 0.54 -25.49
C SER A 72 -7.87 0.19 -26.99
N PRO A 73 -6.73 -0.38 -27.42
CA PRO A 73 -6.60 -0.89 -28.79
C PRO A 73 -7.64 -1.95 -29.16
N SER A 74 -8.13 -2.73 -28.17
CA SER A 74 -9.20 -3.71 -28.36
C SER A 74 -10.53 -3.04 -28.75
N THR A 75 -10.85 -1.90 -28.15
CA THR A 75 -12.05 -1.10 -28.49
C THR A 75 -12.04 -0.69 -29.97
N ILE A 76 -10.89 -0.24 -30.48
CA ILE A 76 -10.75 0.15 -31.88
C ILE A 76 -10.94 -1.05 -32.82
N LYS A 77 -10.32 -2.19 -32.49
CA LYS A 77 -10.42 -3.40 -33.30
C LYS A 77 -11.86 -3.89 -33.43
N LEU A 78 -12.59 -3.87 -32.32
CA LEU A 78 -14.00 -4.27 -32.23
C LEU A 78 -14.91 -3.32 -33.02
N LEU A 79 -14.75 -2.01 -32.86
CA LEU A 79 -15.49 -1.02 -33.65
C LEU A 79 -15.14 -1.08 -35.14
N SER A 80 -13.88 -1.38 -35.47
CA SER A 80 -13.43 -1.52 -36.86
C SER A 80 -14.01 -2.76 -37.54
N ASP A 81 -14.10 -3.89 -36.84
CA ASP A 81 -14.75 -5.11 -37.36
C ASP A 81 -16.22 -4.85 -37.68
N TYR A 82 -16.96 -4.30 -36.72
CA TYR A 82 -18.36 -3.93 -36.90
C TYR A 82 -18.56 -2.94 -38.06
N SER A 83 -17.74 -1.89 -38.11
CA SER A 83 -17.77 -0.88 -39.17
C SER A 83 -17.49 -1.46 -40.57
N HIS A 84 -16.56 -2.40 -40.68
CA HIS A 84 -16.24 -3.06 -41.95
C HIS A 84 -17.41 -3.91 -42.47
N ARG A 85 -18.03 -4.69 -41.59
CA ARG A 85 -19.24 -5.48 -41.88
C ARG A 85 -20.40 -4.59 -42.32
N LEU A 86 -20.57 -3.46 -41.65
CA LEU A 86 -21.61 -2.48 -41.99
C LEU A 86 -21.40 -1.86 -43.39
N SER A 87 -20.14 -1.62 -43.77
CA SER A 87 -19.79 -1.16 -45.13
C SER A 87 -20.17 -2.18 -46.21
N LYS A 88 -20.01 -3.48 -45.92
CA LYS A 88 -20.44 -4.58 -46.81
C LYS A 88 -21.96 -4.63 -46.95
N LEU A 89 -22.69 -4.48 -45.84
CA LEU A 89 -24.16 -4.39 -45.84
C LEU A 89 -24.63 -3.25 -46.73
N ARG A 90 -24.10 -2.04 -46.51
CA ARG A 90 -24.45 -0.87 -47.31
C ARG A 90 -24.26 -1.12 -48.81
N LYS A 91 -23.17 -1.77 -49.22
CA LYS A 91 -22.95 -2.14 -50.64
C LYS A 91 -24.03 -3.09 -51.16
N ASN A 92 -24.47 -4.06 -50.35
CA ASN A 92 -25.50 -5.01 -50.74
C ASN A 92 -26.88 -4.34 -50.89
N PHE A 93 -27.25 -3.46 -49.95
CA PHE A 93 -28.50 -2.70 -50.04
C PHE A 93 -28.47 -1.65 -51.17
N MET A 94 -27.34 -0.96 -51.38
CA MET A 94 -27.18 -0.03 -52.52
C MET A 94 -27.36 -0.72 -53.86
N LYS A 95 -26.78 -1.93 -54.04
CA LYS A 95 -27.01 -2.74 -55.25
C LYS A 95 -28.49 -3.06 -55.48
N LEU A 96 -29.24 -3.26 -54.40
CA LEU A 96 -30.68 -3.52 -54.47
C LEU A 96 -31.46 -2.26 -54.86
N TRP A 97 -31.10 -1.09 -54.34
CA TRP A 97 -31.75 0.18 -54.70
C TRP A 97 -31.40 0.65 -56.11
N THR A 98 -30.22 0.32 -56.63
CA THR A 98 -29.84 0.64 -58.02
C THR A 98 -30.43 -0.31 -59.05
N LYS A 99 -30.89 -1.49 -58.63
CA LYS A 99 -31.56 -2.44 -59.53
C LYS A 99 -32.96 -1.89 -59.86
N GLN A 100 -33.17 -1.47 -61.11
CA GLN A 100 -34.48 -1.11 -61.66
C GLN A 100 -35.53 -2.25 -61.58
N SER A 101 -35.17 -3.45 -61.15
CA SER A 101 -36.04 -4.64 -61.12
C SER A 101 -37.18 -4.62 -60.09
N PHE A 102 -37.28 -3.60 -59.23
CA PHE A 102 -38.49 -3.35 -58.41
C PHE A 102 -39.50 -2.40 -59.09
N HIS A 103 -39.10 -1.80 -60.22
CA HIS A 103 -39.91 -0.93 -61.06
C HIS A 103 -39.89 -1.34 -62.54
N ASP A 104 -39.53 -2.60 -62.87
CA ASP A 104 -39.69 -3.13 -64.22
C ASP A 104 -41.19 -3.26 -64.54
N PRO A 105 -41.74 -2.50 -65.51
CA PRO A 105 -43.17 -2.50 -65.83
C PRO A 105 -43.68 -3.89 -66.24
N ARG A 106 -42.79 -4.79 -66.67
CA ARG A 106 -43.11 -6.15 -67.09
C ARG A 106 -43.34 -7.14 -65.94
N HIS A 107 -42.99 -6.77 -64.70
CA HIS A 107 -43.09 -7.60 -63.49
C HIS A 107 -43.83 -6.90 -62.33
N TYR A 108 -44.55 -5.82 -62.63
CA TYR A 108 -45.27 -4.99 -61.66
C TYR A 108 -46.54 -5.71 -61.15
N ASP A 109 -46.56 -6.08 -59.86
CA ASP A 109 -47.79 -6.41 -59.13
C ASP A 109 -48.30 -5.12 -58.48
N PRO A 110 -49.51 -4.60 -58.80
CA PRO A 110 -50.05 -3.38 -58.21
C PRO A 110 -50.24 -3.47 -56.67
N ARG A 111 -50.16 -4.68 -56.08
CA ARG A 111 -50.13 -4.87 -54.60
C ARG A 111 -48.72 -4.81 -53.99
N CYS A 112 -47.67 -4.84 -54.81
CA CYS A 112 -46.29 -4.56 -54.43
C CYS A 112 -45.98 -3.06 -54.59
N SER A 113 -46.73 -2.23 -53.87
CA SER A 113 -46.48 -0.79 -53.77
C SER A 113 -45.58 -0.47 -52.56
N TYR A 114 -45.35 0.82 -52.28
CA TYR A 114 -44.70 1.29 -51.04
C TYR A 114 -45.41 0.80 -49.75
N SER A 115 -46.59 0.19 -49.84
CA SER A 115 -47.28 -0.44 -48.70
C SER A 115 -46.93 -1.92 -48.47
N CYS A 116 -46.11 -2.54 -49.33
CA CYS A 116 -45.68 -3.92 -49.14
C CYS A 116 -44.81 -4.08 -47.89
N VAL A 117 -45.23 -4.92 -46.94
CA VAL A 117 -44.53 -5.14 -45.66
C VAL A 117 -43.08 -5.60 -45.87
N LEU A 118 -42.83 -6.55 -46.79
CA LEU A 118 -41.47 -7.02 -47.10
C LEU A 118 -40.57 -5.93 -47.66
N TYR A 119 -41.13 -5.04 -48.49
CA TYR A 119 -40.40 -3.91 -49.03
C TYR A 119 -40.13 -2.88 -47.93
N ARG A 120 -41.11 -2.57 -47.08
CA ARG A 120 -40.93 -1.66 -45.93
C ARG A 120 -39.84 -2.12 -44.99
N SER A 121 -39.82 -3.38 -44.56
CA SER A 121 -38.77 -3.93 -43.68
C SER A 121 -37.35 -3.77 -44.26
N VAL A 122 -37.21 -3.78 -45.60
CA VAL A 122 -35.93 -3.56 -46.30
C VAL A 122 -35.69 -2.08 -46.59
N ALA A 123 -36.74 -1.28 -46.78
CA ALA A 123 -36.68 0.15 -46.98
C ALA A 123 -36.28 0.88 -45.69
N ASP A 124 -36.75 0.44 -44.53
CA ASP A 124 -36.37 1.00 -43.21
C ASP A 124 -34.86 0.80 -42.94
N CYS A 125 -34.25 -0.26 -43.50
CA CYS A 125 -32.80 -0.43 -43.48
C CYS A 125 -32.06 0.72 -44.18
N LYS A 126 -32.68 1.40 -45.15
CA LYS A 126 -32.12 2.57 -45.84
C LYS A 126 -31.88 3.71 -44.86
N ASP A 127 -32.86 3.98 -44.01
CA ASP A 127 -32.80 5.09 -43.06
C ASP A 127 -31.82 4.77 -41.93
N HIS A 128 -31.81 3.53 -41.45
CA HIS A 128 -30.83 3.07 -40.46
C HIS A 128 -29.39 3.04 -40.97
N LEU A 129 -29.18 2.90 -42.29
CA LEU A 129 -27.87 2.92 -42.95
C LEU A 129 -27.51 4.29 -43.56
N SER A 130 -28.37 5.31 -43.38
CA SER A 130 -28.19 6.62 -43.99
C SER A 130 -27.14 7.49 -43.26
N PHE A 131 -26.59 8.46 -44.00
CA PHE A 131 -25.61 9.46 -43.50
C PHE A 131 -26.00 10.90 -43.82
N PHE A 132 -27.02 11.08 -44.65
CA PHE A 132 -27.49 12.40 -45.06
C PHE A 132 -28.50 12.88 -44.01
N ASP A 133 -28.33 14.12 -43.54
CA ASP A 133 -29.07 14.80 -42.48
C ASP A 133 -28.88 14.31 -41.03
N ASN A 134 -28.76 13.00 -40.78
CA ASN A 134 -28.38 12.44 -39.48
C ASN A 134 -27.67 11.08 -39.64
N ILE A 135 -26.85 10.69 -38.65
CA ILE A 135 -26.17 9.39 -38.64
C ILE A 135 -27.20 8.32 -38.26
N GLY A 136 -27.47 7.37 -39.17
CA GLY A 136 -28.46 6.32 -38.96
C GLY A 136 -28.16 5.38 -37.79
N LEU A 137 -29.21 4.70 -37.30
CA LEU A 137 -29.19 3.83 -36.12
C LEU A 137 -28.06 2.80 -36.13
N ALA A 138 -27.74 2.26 -37.31
CA ALA A 138 -26.70 1.25 -37.45
C ALA A 138 -25.31 1.73 -37.00
N TYR A 139 -25.10 3.04 -36.92
CA TYR A 139 -23.86 3.67 -36.49
C TYR A 139 -23.97 4.20 -35.05
N THR A 140 -25.08 4.81 -34.69
CA THR A 140 -25.26 5.39 -33.35
C THR A 140 -25.47 4.33 -32.29
N ASN A 141 -26.19 3.26 -32.62
CA ASN A 141 -26.54 2.19 -31.70
C ASN A 141 -26.49 0.79 -32.37
N PRO A 142 -25.32 0.14 -32.35
CA PRO A 142 -25.14 -1.21 -32.90
C PRO A 142 -26.08 -2.28 -32.35
N LEU A 143 -26.44 -2.23 -31.06
CA LEU A 143 -27.30 -3.22 -30.40
C LEU A 143 -28.75 -3.08 -30.86
N ALA A 144 -29.29 -1.86 -30.83
CA ALA A 144 -30.63 -1.58 -31.33
C ALA A 144 -30.78 -1.92 -32.82
N PHE A 145 -29.75 -1.68 -33.63
CA PHE A 145 -29.77 -2.05 -35.04
C PHE A 145 -29.77 -3.58 -35.27
N TYR A 146 -29.03 -4.34 -34.46
CA TYR A 146 -29.07 -5.80 -34.51
C TYR A 146 -30.47 -6.33 -34.16
N ASP A 147 -31.11 -5.77 -33.14
CA ASP A 147 -32.48 -6.13 -32.77
C ASP A 147 -33.48 -5.79 -33.86
N PHE A 148 -33.35 -4.63 -34.50
CA PHE A 148 -34.15 -4.25 -35.67
C PHE A 148 -34.01 -5.29 -36.80
N LEU A 149 -32.79 -5.68 -37.18
CA LEU A 149 -32.59 -6.68 -38.24
C LEU A 149 -33.21 -8.04 -37.88
N ARG A 150 -33.12 -8.44 -36.62
CA ARG A 150 -33.74 -9.68 -36.11
C ARG A 150 -35.26 -9.63 -36.24
N LEU A 151 -35.88 -8.52 -35.86
CA LEU A 151 -37.33 -8.32 -35.96
C LEU A 151 -37.78 -8.27 -37.42
N ALA A 152 -37.10 -7.49 -38.26
CA ALA A 152 -37.39 -7.38 -39.69
C ALA A 152 -37.30 -8.74 -40.41
N PHE A 153 -36.31 -9.57 -40.07
CA PHE A 153 -36.19 -10.93 -40.60
C PHE A 153 -37.35 -11.84 -40.15
N CYS A 154 -37.71 -11.79 -38.86
CA CYS A 154 -38.83 -12.55 -38.31
C CYS A 154 -40.16 -12.17 -38.96
N GLU A 155 -40.44 -10.88 -39.12
CA GLU A 155 -41.65 -10.39 -39.80
C GLU A 155 -41.67 -10.83 -41.26
N ALA A 156 -40.55 -10.69 -41.96
CA ALA A 156 -40.43 -11.12 -43.34
C ALA A 156 -40.74 -12.61 -43.52
N ASN A 157 -40.38 -13.46 -42.56
CA ASN A 157 -40.71 -14.89 -42.60
C ASN A 157 -42.20 -15.20 -42.42
N LYS A 158 -42.94 -14.36 -41.68
CA LYS A 158 -44.39 -14.51 -41.46
C LYS A 158 -45.24 -14.07 -42.65
N VAL A 159 -44.72 -13.16 -43.50
CA VAL A 159 -45.46 -12.62 -44.63
C VAL A 159 -45.44 -13.56 -45.84
N ARG A 160 -46.63 -13.82 -46.40
CA ARG A 160 -46.83 -14.53 -47.67
C ARG A 160 -46.89 -13.51 -48.81
N CYS A 161 -45.92 -13.58 -49.72
CA CYS A 161 -45.83 -12.71 -50.90
C CYS A 161 -46.15 -13.49 -52.19
N ARG A 162 -46.93 -12.87 -53.09
CA ARG A 162 -47.33 -13.49 -54.37
C ARG A 162 -46.17 -13.59 -55.36
N ASN A 163 -45.24 -12.62 -55.34
CA ASN A 163 -44.01 -12.67 -56.13
C ASN A 163 -42.92 -13.47 -55.38
N ARG A 164 -42.81 -14.77 -55.70
CA ARG A 164 -41.88 -15.70 -55.06
C ARG A 164 -40.40 -15.30 -55.23
N ARG A 165 -40.03 -14.70 -56.37
CA ARG A 165 -38.65 -14.28 -56.64
C ARG A 165 -38.26 -13.08 -55.78
N CYS A 166 -39.10 -12.04 -55.75
CA CYS A 166 -38.94 -10.88 -54.88
C CYS A 166 -38.86 -11.29 -53.40
N ALA A 167 -39.78 -12.14 -52.96
CA ALA A 167 -39.79 -12.64 -51.58
C ALA A 167 -38.50 -13.39 -51.23
N LYS A 168 -38.00 -14.24 -52.13
CA LYS A 168 -36.75 -14.98 -51.92
C LYS A 168 -35.54 -14.04 -51.87
N GLU A 169 -35.47 -13.05 -52.77
CA GLU A 169 -34.38 -12.08 -52.82
C GLU A 169 -34.33 -11.19 -51.56
N LEU A 170 -35.47 -10.63 -51.13
CA LEU A 170 -35.54 -9.77 -49.94
C LEU A 170 -35.31 -10.54 -48.63
N LYS A 171 -35.90 -11.74 -48.48
CA LYS A 171 -35.66 -12.59 -47.30
C LYS A 171 -34.20 -13.04 -47.24
N SER A 172 -33.59 -13.38 -48.37
CA SER A 172 -32.17 -13.74 -48.43
C SER A 172 -31.28 -12.56 -48.06
N LEU A 173 -31.63 -11.33 -48.47
CA LEU A 173 -30.86 -10.14 -48.11
C LEU A 173 -30.92 -9.88 -46.60
N LEU A 174 -32.11 -9.91 -45.99
CA LEU A 174 -32.27 -9.75 -44.53
C LEU A 174 -31.53 -10.86 -43.76
N ALA A 175 -31.66 -12.12 -44.20
CA ALA A 175 -30.95 -13.24 -43.59
C ALA A 175 -29.43 -13.05 -43.63
N SER A 176 -28.89 -12.67 -44.78
CA SER A 176 -27.45 -12.44 -44.94
C SER A 176 -26.96 -11.23 -44.14
N SER A 177 -27.79 -10.19 -44.00
CA SER A 177 -27.45 -8.97 -43.27
C SER A 177 -27.45 -9.20 -41.76
N LEU A 178 -28.47 -9.92 -41.26
CA LEU A 178 -28.54 -10.33 -39.86
C LEU A 178 -27.32 -11.18 -39.50
N LYS A 179 -27.01 -12.19 -40.31
CA LYS A 179 -25.84 -13.06 -40.09
C LYS A 179 -24.52 -12.27 -40.04
N GLU A 180 -24.30 -11.36 -40.98
CA GLU A 180 -23.06 -10.59 -41.04
C GLU A 180 -22.86 -9.72 -39.78
N ILE A 181 -23.93 -9.12 -39.26
CA ILE A 181 -23.90 -8.28 -38.05
C ILE A 181 -23.78 -9.14 -36.79
N GLU A 182 -24.50 -10.26 -36.74
CA GLU A 182 -24.47 -11.21 -35.63
C GLU A 182 -23.06 -11.79 -35.39
N GLU A 183 -22.30 -12.01 -36.47
CA GLU A 183 -20.93 -12.50 -36.42
C GLU A 183 -19.88 -11.42 -36.08
N SER A 184 -20.30 -10.16 -35.90
CA SER A 184 -19.36 -9.12 -35.47
C SER A 184 -18.89 -9.35 -34.05
N GLN A 185 -17.61 -9.04 -33.78
CA GLN A 185 -17.04 -9.17 -32.43
C GLN A 185 -17.80 -8.32 -31.42
N PHE A 186 -18.34 -7.17 -31.85
CA PHE A 186 -19.18 -6.30 -31.04
C PHE A 186 -20.42 -7.05 -30.52
N ILE A 187 -21.21 -7.63 -31.42
CA ILE A 187 -22.49 -8.28 -31.08
C ILE A 187 -22.26 -9.61 -30.35
N LEU A 188 -21.19 -10.33 -30.66
CA LEU A 188 -20.84 -11.55 -29.92
C LEU A 188 -20.47 -11.25 -28.47
N LEU A 189 -19.68 -10.19 -28.22
CA LEU A 189 -19.35 -9.79 -26.85
C LEU A 189 -20.56 -9.27 -26.09
N SER A 190 -21.47 -8.53 -26.73
CA SER A 190 -22.69 -8.07 -26.05
C SER A 190 -23.60 -9.22 -25.62
N LYS A 191 -23.66 -10.31 -26.40
CA LYS A 191 -24.43 -11.52 -26.02
C LYS A 191 -23.83 -12.27 -24.83
N ASN A 192 -22.52 -12.14 -24.61
CA ASN A 192 -21.80 -12.74 -23.50
C ASN A 192 -21.65 -11.78 -22.30
N SER A 193 -22.18 -10.55 -22.41
CA SER A 193 -22.13 -9.55 -21.35
C SER A 193 -22.90 -10.00 -20.12
N HIS A 194 -22.39 -9.65 -18.95
CA HIS A 194 -23.01 -9.96 -17.66
C HIS A 194 -24.21 -9.05 -17.33
N TYR A 195 -24.50 -8.04 -18.16
CA TYR A 195 -25.51 -7.02 -17.90
C TYR A 195 -26.73 -7.11 -18.82
N VAL A 196 -27.90 -6.79 -18.28
CA VAL A 196 -29.17 -6.76 -19.02
C VAL A 196 -29.44 -5.40 -19.65
N PHE A 197 -28.88 -4.32 -19.09
CA PHE A 197 -29.12 -2.96 -19.56
C PHE A 197 -28.06 -2.53 -20.56
N GLU A 198 -28.53 -1.95 -21.67
CA GLU A 198 -27.72 -1.54 -22.81
C GLU A 198 -26.53 -0.64 -22.43
N ASN A 199 -26.74 0.37 -21.60
CA ASN A 199 -25.67 1.28 -21.18
C ASN A 199 -24.56 0.56 -20.39
N GLU A 200 -24.89 -0.47 -19.62
CA GLU A 200 -23.91 -1.26 -18.87
C GLU A 200 -23.12 -2.19 -19.80
N ILE A 201 -23.76 -2.74 -20.84
CA ILE A 201 -23.09 -3.51 -21.90
C ILE A 201 -22.05 -2.64 -22.63
N TYR A 202 -22.40 -1.39 -22.97
CA TYR A 202 -21.43 -0.47 -23.58
C TYR A 202 -20.28 -0.11 -22.63
N LYS A 203 -20.52 0.03 -21.31
CA LYS A 203 -19.45 0.25 -20.32
C LYS A 203 -18.50 -0.94 -20.22
N GLU A 204 -19.02 -2.16 -20.32
CA GLU A 204 -18.22 -3.38 -20.30
C GLU A 204 -17.36 -3.51 -21.57
N ILE A 205 -17.97 -3.29 -22.74
CA ILE A 205 -17.29 -3.40 -24.04
C ILE A 205 -16.26 -2.29 -24.24
N PHE A 206 -16.56 -1.06 -23.81
CA PHE A 206 -15.67 0.08 -23.97
C PHE A 206 -14.76 0.26 -22.76
N GLN A 207 -13.57 -0.34 -22.87
CA GLN A 207 -12.48 -0.15 -21.92
C GLN A 207 -11.87 1.25 -22.11
N GLN A 208 -12.40 2.22 -21.38
CA GLN A 208 -11.85 3.58 -21.33
C GLN A 208 -10.80 3.74 -20.23
N GLN A 209 -9.71 4.43 -20.57
CA GLN A 209 -8.77 5.00 -19.61
C GLN A 209 -9.05 6.51 -19.56
N LYS A 210 -9.64 7.03 -18.47
CA LYS A 210 -9.75 8.47 -18.26
C LYS A 210 -8.33 9.05 -18.19
N VAL A 211 -7.97 9.94 -19.10
CA VAL A 211 -6.77 10.77 -18.99
C VAL A 211 -7.22 12.07 -18.32
N MET A 212 -6.60 12.44 -17.21
CA MET A 212 -6.95 13.64 -16.44
C MET A 212 -6.91 14.92 -17.31
N LYS A 213 -7.67 15.95 -16.87
CA LYS A 213 -7.63 17.34 -17.37
C LYS A 213 -6.20 17.74 -17.73
N ILE A 214 -6.01 18.22 -18.96
CA ILE A 214 -4.72 18.50 -19.63
C ILE A 214 -3.95 19.71 -19.03
N ALA A 215 -4.22 20.11 -17.79
CA ALA A 215 -3.57 21.29 -17.21
C ALA A 215 -2.22 21.02 -16.52
N LEU A 216 -1.82 19.77 -16.24
CA LEU A 216 -0.63 19.51 -15.39
C LEU A 216 0.27 18.32 -15.80
N LEU A 217 0.04 17.66 -16.95
CA LEU A 217 0.73 16.41 -17.30
C LEU A 217 1.89 16.54 -18.30
N ASP A 218 2.21 17.75 -18.77
CA ASP A 218 3.28 17.97 -19.76
C ASP A 218 4.70 17.95 -19.17
N GLU A 219 4.85 17.95 -17.83
CA GLU A 219 6.14 17.73 -17.17
C GLU A 219 6.37 16.27 -16.73
N TYR A 220 5.31 15.47 -16.55
CA TYR A 220 5.40 14.16 -15.89
C TYR A 220 5.62 12.95 -16.81
N ASN A 221 5.49 13.08 -18.14
CA ASN A 221 5.42 11.94 -19.07
C ASN A 221 6.66 11.68 -19.93
N LYS A 222 7.85 12.12 -19.50
CA LYS A 222 9.09 11.90 -20.28
C LYS A 222 9.97 10.73 -19.81
N GLY A 223 9.66 10.07 -18.68
CA GLY A 223 10.49 8.99 -18.11
C GLY A 223 9.80 7.64 -18.01
N PHE A 224 10.57 6.55 -18.13
CA PHE A 224 10.15 5.21 -17.69
C PHE A 224 10.20 5.15 -16.16
N PRO A 225 9.31 4.38 -15.49
CA PRO A 225 9.41 4.18 -14.06
C PRO A 225 10.75 3.49 -13.74
N ILE A 226 11.42 3.95 -12.69
CA ILE A 226 12.63 3.30 -12.16
C ILE A 226 12.23 1.96 -11.52
N LYS A 227 11.05 1.92 -10.90
CA LYS A 227 10.49 0.73 -10.27
C LYS A 227 9.00 0.61 -10.52
N SER A 228 8.56 -0.63 -10.68
CA SER A 228 7.14 -0.99 -10.76
C SER A 228 6.93 -2.31 -10.03
N TYR A 229 5.94 -2.35 -9.13
CA TYR A 229 5.57 -3.55 -8.39
C TYR A 229 4.11 -3.48 -7.94
N GLU A 230 3.54 -4.63 -7.58
CA GLU A 230 2.16 -4.74 -7.09
C GLU A 230 2.15 -4.75 -5.56
N VAL A 231 1.20 -4.02 -4.98
CA VAL A 231 0.88 -4.04 -3.54
C VAL A 231 -0.61 -4.36 -3.42
N ASP A 232 -0.91 -5.64 -3.16
CA ASP A 232 -2.27 -6.15 -3.00
C ASP A 232 -3.19 -5.89 -4.22
N VAL A 233 -4.08 -4.90 -4.14
CA VAL A 233 -4.98 -4.48 -5.24
C VAL A 233 -4.48 -3.24 -6.00
N PHE A 234 -3.27 -2.79 -5.71
CA PHE A 234 -2.69 -1.56 -6.25
C PHE A 234 -1.42 -1.84 -7.05
N ASP A 235 -1.23 -1.08 -8.13
CA ASP A 235 0.03 -1.01 -8.88
C ASP A 235 0.78 0.23 -8.44
N ILE A 236 2.06 0.06 -8.10
CA ILE A 236 2.97 1.12 -7.68
C ILE A 236 4.00 1.36 -8.77
N GLU A 237 4.18 2.61 -9.17
CA GLU A 237 5.22 3.04 -10.12
C GLU A 237 6.00 4.21 -9.53
N ILE A 238 7.34 4.10 -9.48
CA ILE A 238 8.22 5.15 -8.96
C ILE A 238 8.99 5.79 -10.12
N TYR A 239 8.96 7.11 -10.19
CA TYR A 239 9.61 7.89 -11.25
C TYR A 239 10.68 8.83 -10.67
N ASP A 240 11.80 8.98 -11.41
CA ASP A 240 12.82 10.01 -11.17
C ASP A 240 12.43 11.29 -11.91
N PHE A 241 12.42 12.42 -11.21
CA PHE A 241 12.06 13.71 -11.80
C PHE A 241 13.21 14.72 -11.91
N GLN A 242 14.47 14.33 -11.68
CA GLN A 242 15.63 15.26 -11.64
C GLN A 242 15.46 16.43 -10.64
N SER A 243 14.37 16.43 -9.86
CA SER A 243 14.13 17.19 -8.64
C SER A 243 14.64 16.39 -7.46
N SER A 244 14.87 17.04 -6.32
CA SER A 244 15.25 16.40 -5.05
C SER A 244 14.22 15.39 -4.48
N GLU A 245 13.14 15.10 -5.21
CA GLU A 245 12.01 14.25 -4.79
C GLU A 245 11.60 13.30 -5.93
N HIS A 246 11.26 12.05 -5.57
CA HIS A 246 10.70 11.05 -6.48
C HIS A 246 9.15 11.12 -6.49
N LEU A 247 8.53 10.65 -7.57
CA LEU A 247 7.07 10.47 -7.62
C LEU A 247 6.73 9.01 -7.33
N TYR A 248 5.94 8.78 -6.29
CA TYR A 248 5.33 7.49 -5.97
C TYR A 248 3.89 7.48 -6.50
N ARG A 249 3.66 6.80 -7.62
CA ARG A 249 2.36 6.76 -8.28
C ARG A 249 1.61 5.49 -7.92
N VAL A 250 0.38 5.67 -7.42
CA VAL A 250 -0.58 4.61 -7.12
C VAL A 250 -1.63 4.53 -8.23
N SER A 251 -1.84 3.33 -8.77
CA SER A 251 -2.98 2.96 -9.61
C SER A 251 -3.72 1.75 -9.05
N LEU A 252 -4.99 1.59 -9.42
CA LEU A 252 -5.77 0.43 -9.02
C LEU A 252 -5.57 -0.70 -10.04
N ASN A 253 -5.13 -1.86 -9.57
CA ASN A 253 -5.00 -3.08 -10.37
C ASN A 253 -6.34 -3.85 -10.41
N LEU A 254 -7.39 -3.14 -10.83
CA LEU A 254 -8.72 -3.72 -11.03
C LEU A 254 -9.39 -3.12 -12.26
N PRO A 255 -10.23 -3.90 -12.97
CA PRO A 255 -11.10 -3.36 -14.01
C PRO A 255 -11.96 -2.22 -13.49
N TYR A 256 -12.26 -1.22 -14.31
CA TYR A 256 -13.10 -0.08 -13.91
C TYR A 256 -14.49 -0.52 -13.39
N ALA A 257 -15.02 -1.65 -13.89
CA ALA A 257 -16.24 -2.29 -13.41
C ALA A 257 -16.20 -2.62 -11.89
N ALA A 258 -15.02 -2.90 -11.33
CA ALA A 258 -14.83 -3.15 -9.91
C ALA A 258 -15.29 -1.97 -9.03
N LYS A 259 -15.21 -0.73 -9.54
CA LYS A 259 -15.67 0.45 -8.80
C LYS A 259 -17.20 0.46 -8.66
N TYR A 260 -17.92 0.15 -9.73
CA TYR A 260 -19.39 0.06 -9.73
C TYR A 260 -19.87 -1.14 -8.91
N LEU A 261 -19.22 -2.29 -9.05
CA LEU A 261 -19.49 -3.46 -8.22
C LEU A 261 -19.25 -3.14 -6.74
N SER A 262 -18.19 -2.41 -6.42
CA SER A 262 -17.90 -1.97 -5.05
C SER A 262 -19.01 -1.09 -4.49
N ASP A 263 -19.56 -0.15 -5.26
CA ASP A 263 -20.68 0.70 -4.80
C ASP A 263 -21.93 -0.17 -4.53
N MET A 264 -22.27 -1.09 -5.45
CA MET A 264 -23.39 -2.03 -5.26
C MET A 264 -23.21 -2.94 -4.03
N LEU A 265 -21.99 -3.43 -3.80
CA LEU A 265 -21.67 -4.27 -2.65
C LEU A 265 -21.83 -3.48 -1.35
N ILE A 266 -21.29 -2.26 -1.29
CA ILE A 266 -21.43 -1.38 -0.13
C ILE A 266 -22.91 -1.08 0.16
N ASP A 267 -23.70 -0.77 -0.87
CA ASP A 267 -25.14 -0.50 -0.73
C ASP A 267 -25.94 -1.73 -0.30
N SER A 268 -25.41 -2.94 -0.54
CA SER A 268 -26.05 -4.19 -0.10
C SER A 268 -25.83 -4.52 1.38
N VAL A 269 -24.97 -3.76 2.09
CA VAL A 269 -24.75 -3.93 3.53
C VAL A 269 -25.85 -3.22 4.30
N GLY A 270 -26.74 -4.00 4.94
CA GLY A 270 -27.82 -3.47 5.77
C GLY A 270 -27.34 -2.84 7.10
N GLY A 271 -28.22 -2.05 7.73
CA GLY A 271 -27.94 -1.31 8.98
C GLY A 271 -27.48 -2.19 10.15
N GLU A 272 -28.08 -3.37 10.32
CA GLU A 272 -27.70 -4.29 11.42
C GLU A 272 -26.25 -4.79 11.33
N ILE A 273 -25.71 -4.92 10.11
CA ILE A 273 -24.33 -5.35 9.89
C ILE A 273 -23.37 -4.20 10.22
N LEU A 274 -23.72 -2.98 9.80
CA LEU A 274 -22.99 -1.77 10.16
C LEU A 274 -22.92 -1.61 11.69
N ASP A 275 -24.03 -1.88 12.41
CA ASP A 275 -24.06 -1.86 13.86
C ASP A 275 -23.13 -2.90 14.50
N LYS A 276 -23.09 -4.13 13.96
CA LYS A 276 -22.14 -5.17 14.42
C LYS A 276 -20.69 -4.77 14.15
N MET A 277 -20.42 -4.04 13.06
CA MET A 277 -19.08 -3.56 12.72
C MET A 277 -18.61 -2.41 13.60
N ILE A 278 -19.50 -1.48 13.94
CA ILE A 278 -19.18 -0.35 14.83
C ILE A 278 -18.74 -0.84 16.20
N ARG A 279 -19.31 -1.96 16.69
CA ARG A 279 -18.95 -2.58 17.98
C ARG A 279 -17.56 -3.22 18.02
N ARG A 280 -16.87 -3.35 16.89
CA ARG A 280 -15.51 -3.90 16.85
C ARG A 280 -14.51 -2.74 16.95
N ASP A 281 -13.51 -2.87 17.80
CA ASP A 281 -12.50 -1.82 17.98
C ASP A 281 -11.48 -1.86 16.83
N SER A 282 -10.95 -3.06 16.50
CA SER A 282 -9.87 -3.23 15.51
C SER A 282 -10.29 -2.91 14.07
N LEU A 283 -9.55 -2.01 13.41
CA LEU A 283 -9.75 -1.70 11.99
C LEU A 283 -9.49 -2.92 11.10
N TRP A 284 -8.42 -3.68 11.36
CA TRP A 284 -8.10 -4.87 10.55
C TRP A 284 -9.18 -5.94 10.62
N TYR A 285 -9.73 -6.19 11.81
CA TYR A 285 -10.81 -7.15 11.97
C TYR A 285 -12.06 -6.75 11.16
N LYS A 286 -12.38 -5.44 11.12
CA LYS A 286 -13.47 -4.92 10.27
C LYS A 286 -13.20 -5.16 8.79
N ILE A 287 -11.95 -4.94 8.34
CA ILE A 287 -11.53 -5.20 6.95
C ILE A 287 -11.74 -6.68 6.61
N CYS A 288 -11.23 -7.60 7.43
CA CYS A 288 -11.37 -9.04 7.17
C CYS A 288 -12.84 -9.47 7.12
N LEU A 289 -13.65 -9.02 8.09
CA LEU A 289 -15.07 -9.36 8.14
C LEU A 289 -15.82 -8.85 6.89
N LEU A 290 -15.59 -7.58 6.50
CA LEU A 290 -16.21 -7.01 5.30
C LEU A 290 -15.76 -7.72 4.04
N LYS A 291 -14.47 -8.05 3.94
CA LYS A 291 -13.92 -8.79 2.81
C LYS A 291 -14.63 -10.14 2.66
N ASP A 292 -14.67 -10.94 3.71
CA ASP A 292 -15.28 -12.28 3.69
C ASP A 292 -16.78 -12.19 3.32
N MET A 293 -17.49 -11.21 3.89
CA MET A 293 -18.89 -10.94 3.56
C MET A 293 -19.09 -10.54 2.09
N PHE A 294 -18.24 -9.65 1.56
CA PHE A 294 -18.34 -9.25 0.17
C PHE A 294 -17.97 -10.39 -0.78
N GLU A 295 -17.01 -11.24 -0.43
CA GLU A 295 -16.72 -12.47 -1.18
C GLU A 295 -17.95 -13.38 -1.24
N ASP A 296 -18.64 -13.58 -0.11
CA ASP A 296 -19.84 -14.40 -0.02
C ASP A 296 -21.01 -13.82 -0.83
N ILE A 297 -21.22 -12.50 -0.79
CA ILE A 297 -22.27 -11.82 -1.58
C ILE A 297 -21.99 -11.97 -3.07
N VAL A 298 -20.74 -11.78 -3.51
CA VAL A 298 -20.36 -11.93 -4.93
C VAL A 298 -20.58 -13.37 -5.40
N LYS A 299 -20.22 -14.36 -4.58
CA LYS A 299 -20.45 -15.78 -4.86
C LYS A 299 -21.95 -16.13 -4.92
N THR A 300 -22.71 -15.71 -3.92
CA THR A 300 -24.14 -16.05 -3.77
C THR A 300 -25.01 -15.42 -4.84
N LYS A 301 -24.72 -14.17 -5.23
CA LYS A 301 -25.45 -13.47 -6.30
C LYS A 301 -25.05 -13.92 -7.71
N GLY A 302 -24.07 -14.82 -7.84
CA GLY A 302 -23.59 -15.32 -9.13
C GLY A 302 -23.01 -14.22 -10.03
N LEU A 303 -22.55 -13.11 -9.44
CA LEU A 303 -22.03 -11.95 -10.16
C LEU A 303 -20.73 -12.29 -10.91
N VAL A 304 -20.00 -13.30 -10.44
CA VAL A 304 -18.80 -13.88 -11.07
C VAL A 304 -18.84 -15.40 -10.87
N ARG A 305 -18.54 -16.20 -11.91
CA ARG A 305 -18.52 -17.68 -11.82
C ARG A 305 -17.10 -18.20 -11.54
N GLY A 306 -16.90 -18.97 -10.47
CA GLY A 306 -15.65 -19.70 -10.14
C GLY A 306 -14.80 -19.09 -9.02
N ASP A 307 -13.67 -19.74 -8.71
CA ASP A 307 -12.64 -19.26 -7.75
C ASP A 307 -11.71 -18.22 -8.42
N ASP A 308 -12.26 -17.10 -8.84
CA ASP A 308 -11.49 -16.05 -9.53
C ASP A 308 -10.73 -15.18 -8.51
N PRO A 309 -9.38 -15.03 -8.61
CA PRO A 309 -8.59 -14.07 -7.85
C PRO A 309 -9.17 -12.65 -7.88
N LEU A 310 -9.86 -12.27 -8.96
CA LEU A 310 -10.53 -10.99 -9.12
C LEU A 310 -11.64 -10.78 -8.07
N ILE A 311 -12.40 -11.82 -7.69
CA ILE A 311 -13.45 -11.72 -6.66
C ILE A 311 -12.85 -11.28 -5.34
N LYS A 312 -11.75 -11.91 -4.93
CA LYS A 312 -11.04 -11.59 -3.69
C LYS A 312 -10.52 -10.15 -3.72
N LYS A 313 -9.90 -9.73 -4.83
CA LYS A 313 -9.42 -8.35 -5.00
C LYS A 313 -10.57 -7.33 -4.97
N VAL A 314 -11.70 -7.60 -5.63
CA VAL A 314 -12.87 -6.71 -5.64
C VAL A 314 -13.52 -6.61 -4.25
N ALA A 315 -13.69 -7.74 -3.56
CA ALA A 315 -14.22 -7.78 -2.20
C ALA A 315 -13.33 -7.01 -1.21
N LEU A 316 -12.02 -7.22 -1.30
CA LEU A 316 -11.04 -6.53 -0.48
C LEU A 316 -11.01 -5.02 -0.73
N PHE A 317 -10.99 -4.60 -1.99
CA PHE A 317 -11.10 -3.19 -2.35
C PHE A 317 -12.41 -2.56 -1.86
N SER A 318 -13.51 -3.32 -1.93
CA SER A 318 -14.83 -2.88 -1.44
C SER A 318 -14.83 -2.71 0.08
N ALA A 319 -14.18 -3.60 0.83
CA ALA A 319 -13.97 -3.48 2.27
C ALA A 319 -13.20 -2.20 2.62
N TYR A 320 -12.10 -1.92 1.91
CA TYR A 320 -11.34 -0.69 2.10
C TYR A 320 -12.15 0.57 1.81
N ARG A 321 -13.01 0.54 0.78
CA ARG A 321 -13.89 1.67 0.43
C ARG A 321 -15.00 1.86 1.44
N ALA A 322 -15.64 0.79 1.90
CA ALA A 322 -16.70 0.81 2.91
C ALA A 322 -16.22 1.49 4.20
N LEU A 323 -14.99 1.17 4.63
CA LEU A 323 -14.37 1.73 5.83
C LEU A 323 -13.73 3.12 5.59
N GLY A 324 -13.67 3.59 4.35
CA GLY A 324 -13.09 4.89 4.01
C GLY A 324 -11.56 4.96 4.05
N VAL A 325 -10.87 3.81 4.04
CA VAL A 325 -9.39 3.74 4.18
C VAL A 325 -8.66 3.42 2.87
N HIS A 326 -9.38 3.09 1.79
CA HIS A 326 -8.82 2.71 0.47
C HIS A 326 -7.74 3.62 -0.12
N LYS A 327 -7.70 4.91 0.24
CA LYS A 327 -6.65 5.85 -0.23
C LYS A 327 -5.36 5.77 0.58
N LEU A 328 -5.44 5.34 1.84
CA LEU A 328 -4.28 5.17 2.73
C LEU A 328 -3.69 3.77 2.62
N MET A 329 -4.52 2.75 2.39
CA MET A 329 -4.08 1.35 2.28
C MET A 329 -2.89 1.09 1.33
N PRO A 330 -2.76 1.73 0.15
CA PRO A 330 -1.61 1.51 -0.72
C PRO A 330 -0.27 1.75 -0.02
N PHE A 331 -0.21 2.76 0.85
CA PHE A 331 1.01 3.10 1.59
C PHE A 331 1.17 2.25 2.85
N LEU A 332 0.06 1.97 3.55
CA LEU A 332 0.09 1.18 4.77
C LEU A 332 0.46 -0.28 4.49
N LEU A 333 0.04 -0.84 3.35
CA LEU A 333 0.34 -2.21 2.96
C LEU A 333 1.74 -2.37 2.34
N ASP A 334 2.27 -1.34 1.67
CA ASP A 334 3.55 -1.47 0.97
C ASP A 334 4.73 -1.65 1.93
N GLY A 335 5.36 -2.83 1.89
CA GLY A 335 6.51 -3.18 2.73
C GLY A 335 7.74 -2.28 2.54
N HIS A 336 7.83 -1.55 1.43
CA HIS A 336 8.93 -0.63 1.14
C HIS A 336 8.72 0.79 1.67
N VAL A 337 7.52 1.10 2.18
CA VAL A 337 7.20 2.41 2.78
C VAL A 337 7.45 2.38 4.28
N ASP A 338 8.23 3.34 4.77
CA ASP A 338 8.57 3.50 6.20
C ASP A 338 7.60 4.44 6.92
N GLU A 339 7.37 5.61 6.33
CA GLU A 339 6.57 6.68 6.93
C GLU A 339 5.65 7.31 5.88
N VAL A 340 4.45 7.70 6.30
CA VAL A 340 3.41 8.34 5.49
C VAL A 340 2.98 9.61 6.18
N TYR A 341 2.96 10.71 5.45
CA TYR A 341 2.71 12.04 5.98
C TYR A 341 1.54 12.73 5.26
N LEU A 342 0.73 13.44 6.04
CA LEU A 342 -0.26 14.37 5.55
C LEU A 342 -0.26 15.60 6.46
N ASP A 343 0.20 16.74 5.94
CA ASP A 343 0.29 17.96 6.75
C ASP A 343 -1.10 18.62 6.93
N LYS A 344 -1.96 18.56 5.90
CA LYS A 344 -3.36 19.01 5.99
C LYS A 344 -4.29 18.35 4.98
N PRO A 345 -5.61 18.28 5.24
CA PRO A 345 -6.57 17.77 4.28
C PRO A 345 -6.56 18.58 2.97
N GLY A 346 -6.71 17.91 1.84
CA GLY A 346 -6.69 18.50 0.50
C GLY A 346 -5.29 18.61 -0.12
N THR A 347 -4.22 18.33 0.63
CA THR A 347 -2.86 18.23 0.09
C THR A 347 -2.52 16.80 -0.35
N LYS A 348 -1.43 16.66 -1.12
CA LYS A 348 -0.91 15.36 -1.51
C LYS A 348 -0.28 14.69 -0.30
N VAL A 349 -0.50 13.39 -0.18
CA VAL A 349 0.28 12.55 0.74
C VAL A 349 1.72 12.48 0.20
N TYR A 350 2.69 12.51 1.10
CA TYR A 350 4.10 12.19 0.80
C TYR A 350 4.58 11.10 1.75
N ILE A 351 5.63 10.40 1.36
CA ILE A 351 6.12 9.21 2.07
C ILE A 351 7.65 9.19 2.12
N ASP A 352 8.20 8.42 3.05
CA ASP A 352 9.58 7.98 3.01
C ASP A 352 9.62 6.51 2.58
N HIS A 353 10.24 6.23 1.42
CA HIS A 353 10.43 4.89 0.86
C HIS A 353 11.85 4.40 1.16
N GLU A 354 12.00 3.12 1.52
CA GLU A 354 13.26 2.61 2.08
C GLU A 354 14.47 2.71 1.15
N GLU A 355 14.27 2.51 -0.16
CA GLU A 355 15.35 2.53 -1.15
C GLU A 355 15.57 3.89 -1.82
N VAL A 356 14.50 4.62 -2.16
CA VAL A 356 14.58 5.87 -2.94
C VAL A 356 14.42 7.13 -2.07
N GLY A 357 14.13 6.97 -0.77
CA GLY A 357 13.92 8.09 0.14
C GLY A 357 12.56 8.78 -0.05
N ARG A 358 12.54 10.11 0.08
CA ARG A 358 11.30 10.90 0.11
C ARG A 358 10.61 10.94 -1.26
N CYS A 359 9.32 10.60 -1.27
CA CYS A 359 8.50 10.63 -2.47
C CYS A 359 7.19 11.41 -2.26
N VAL A 360 6.82 12.23 -3.25
CA VAL A 360 5.47 12.81 -3.33
C VAL A 360 4.55 11.82 -4.05
N THR A 361 3.28 11.77 -3.66
CA THR A 361 2.30 10.83 -4.25
C THR A 361 1.27 11.53 -5.15
N ASN A 362 0.54 10.74 -5.96
CA ASN A 362 -0.64 11.22 -6.69
C ASN A 362 -1.94 11.16 -5.87
N VAL A 363 -1.87 10.81 -4.58
CA VAL A 363 -3.04 10.63 -3.72
C VAL A 363 -3.29 11.86 -2.87
N THR A 364 -4.54 12.33 -2.87
CA THR A 364 -5.02 13.44 -2.03
C THR A 364 -6.13 12.95 -1.11
N LEU A 365 -6.00 13.27 0.18
CA LEU A 365 -6.99 12.94 1.20
C LEU A 365 -7.87 14.14 1.48
N THR A 366 -9.18 13.98 1.35
CA THR A 366 -10.16 15.03 1.70
C THR A 366 -10.37 15.06 3.22
N SER A 367 -10.98 16.13 3.75
CA SER A 367 -11.32 16.20 5.18
C SER A 367 -12.21 15.04 5.63
N LYS A 368 -13.08 14.53 4.76
CA LYS A 368 -13.91 13.34 5.04
C LYS A 368 -13.08 12.07 5.14
N ASP A 369 -12.07 11.91 4.27
CA ASP A 369 -11.17 10.74 4.31
C ASP A 369 -10.37 10.73 5.61
N VAL A 370 -9.79 11.89 5.98
CA VAL A 370 -9.01 12.07 7.20
C VAL A 370 -9.87 11.83 8.44
N GLN A 371 -11.06 12.42 8.52
CA GLN A 371 -11.94 12.24 9.68
C GLN A 371 -12.38 10.79 9.86
N ARG A 372 -12.63 10.04 8.77
CA ARG A 372 -12.95 8.61 8.84
C ARG A 372 -11.81 7.80 9.42
N PHE A 373 -10.58 8.08 8.99
CA PHE A 373 -9.39 7.42 9.55
C PHE A 373 -9.22 7.75 11.03
N ILE A 374 -9.33 9.03 11.43
CA ILE A 374 -9.29 9.46 12.84
C ILE A 374 -10.32 8.70 13.68
N ASN A 375 -11.56 8.56 13.19
CA ASN A 375 -12.61 7.84 13.92
C ASN A 375 -12.25 6.37 14.18
N HIS A 376 -11.60 5.67 13.23
CA HIS A 376 -11.13 4.31 13.47
C HIS A 376 -10.06 4.26 14.55
N VAL A 377 -9.14 5.22 14.56
CA VAL A 377 -8.09 5.32 15.58
C VAL A 377 -8.69 5.63 16.96
N LEU A 378 -9.71 6.49 17.05
CA LEU A 378 -10.41 6.79 18.31
C LEU A 378 -11.15 5.57 18.86
N LEU A 379 -11.86 4.82 18.01
CA LEU A 379 -12.55 3.61 18.41
C LEU A 379 -11.57 2.54 18.92
N GLU A 380 -10.44 2.36 18.24
CA GLU A 380 -9.43 1.36 18.63
C GLU A 380 -8.67 1.77 19.90
N SER A 381 -8.28 3.04 20.00
CA SER A 381 -7.46 3.55 21.12
C SER A 381 -8.26 3.83 22.40
N LYS A 382 -9.53 4.23 22.26
CA LYS A 382 -10.36 4.76 23.36
C LYS A 382 -9.73 5.96 24.07
N LEU A 383 -8.79 6.64 23.40
CA LEU A 383 -8.14 7.85 23.89
C LEU A 383 -8.91 9.09 23.41
N PRO A 384 -8.94 10.17 24.21
CA PRO A 384 -9.58 11.41 23.80
C PRO A 384 -8.75 12.13 22.72
N LEU A 385 -9.44 12.72 21.74
CA LEU A 385 -8.88 13.71 20.80
C LEU A 385 -9.90 14.85 20.69
N SER A 386 -9.54 16.03 21.17
CA SER A 386 -10.43 17.18 21.26
C SER A 386 -9.65 18.48 21.22
N TYR A 387 -10.34 19.62 21.24
CA TYR A 387 -9.70 20.93 21.31
C TYR A 387 -8.76 21.07 22.54
N LEU A 388 -9.12 20.45 23.67
CA LEU A 388 -8.31 20.46 24.89
C LEU A 388 -7.19 19.40 24.90
N ASN A 389 -7.36 18.31 24.15
CA ASN A 389 -6.35 17.27 23.95
C ASN A 389 -6.11 17.10 22.43
N PRO A 390 -5.42 18.06 21.79
CA PRO A 390 -5.39 18.16 20.33
C PRO A 390 -4.35 17.26 19.67
N SER A 391 -3.74 16.33 20.41
CA SER A 391 -2.75 15.38 19.91
C SER A 391 -3.07 13.98 20.42
N LEU A 392 -2.97 12.98 19.54
CA LEU A 392 -3.18 11.57 19.87
C LEU A 392 -2.10 10.72 19.20
N LYS A 393 -1.54 9.80 19.99
CA LYS A 393 -0.60 8.78 19.51
C LYS A 393 -1.13 7.39 19.82
N TRP A 394 -1.18 6.52 18.81
CA TRP A 394 -1.66 5.16 18.95
C TRP A 394 -0.95 4.17 18.03
N ASN A 395 -0.82 2.93 18.47
CA ASN A 395 -0.34 1.83 17.65
C ASN A 395 -1.52 1.10 17.00
N LEU A 396 -1.87 1.51 15.79
CA LEU A 396 -2.92 0.89 15.00
C LEU A 396 -2.42 -0.47 14.47
N ARG A 397 -3.10 -1.56 14.84
CA ARG A 397 -2.72 -2.90 14.36
C ARG A 397 -3.42 -3.21 13.05
N LEU A 398 -2.63 -3.42 11.99
CA LEU A 398 -3.10 -3.77 10.65
C LEU A 398 -2.51 -5.12 10.24
N GLY A 399 -3.27 -6.18 10.47
CA GLY A 399 -2.79 -7.55 10.27
C GLY A 399 -1.61 -7.83 11.18
N ASP A 400 -0.52 -8.28 10.58
CA ASP A 400 0.69 -8.64 11.32
C ASP A 400 1.59 -7.43 11.61
N PHE A 401 1.35 -6.27 10.98
CA PHE A 401 2.16 -5.07 11.18
C PHE A 401 1.45 -4.01 12.04
N ILE A 402 2.25 -3.13 12.63
CA ILE A 402 1.78 -2.04 13.48
C ILE A 402 2.13 -0.71 12.82
N VAL A 403 1.16 0.20 12.78
CA VAL A 403 1.34 1.57 12.31
C VAL A 403 1.22 2.52 13.50
N ARG A 404 2.34 3.10 13.90
CA ARG A 404 2.37 4.17 14.89
C ARG A 404 1.76 5.42 14.26
N THR A 405 0.59 5.76 14.73
CA THR A 405 -0.25 6.84 14.23
C THR A 405 -0.12 8.03 15.17
N SER A 406 0.36 9.16 14.64
CA SER A 406 0.28 10.47 15.29
C SER A 406 -0.77 11.31 14.57
N ILE A 407 -1.67 11.91 15.34
CA ILE A 407 -2.73 12.77 14.84
C ILE A 407 -2.70 14.05 15.66
N ASP A 408 -2.55 15.19 14.99
CA ASP A 408 -2.72 16.51 15.61
C ASP A 408 -3.91 17.23 14.95
N VAL A 409 -4.75 17.86 15.77
CA VAL A 409 -5.96 18.58 15.34
C VAL A 409 -5.94 20.04 15.78
N PRO A 410 -6.78 20.92 15.22
CA PRO A 410 -6.92 22.29 15.72
C PRO A 410 -7.24 22.33 17.23
N PRO A 411 -6.66 23.27 18.01
CA PRO A 411 -5.89 24.42 17.55
C PRO A 411 -4.38 24.15 17.38
N LEU A 412 -3.89 22.95 17.73
CA LEU A 412 -2.47 22.60 17.62
C LEU A 412 -2.02 22.57 16.16
N SER A 413 -2.81 21.90 15.30
CA SER A 413 -2.62 21.95 13.85
C SER A 413 -3.54 23.00 13.24
N HIS A 414 -2.98 24.15 12.88
CA HIS A 414 -3.75 25.33 12.46
C HIS A 414 -4.55 25.12 11.17
N GLU A 415 -3.99 24.41 10.18
CA GLU A 415 -4.59 24.25 8.85
C GLU A 415 -5.54 23.03 8.74
N GLY A 416 -5.83 22.37 9.86
CA GLY A 416 -6.66 21.16 9.93
C GLY A 416 -5.88 19.93 10.41
N PRO A 417 -6.50 18.75 10.50
CA PRO A 417 -5.83 17.57 11.05
C PRO A 417 -4.62 17.12 10.23
N SER A 418 -3.48 16.92 10.89
CA SER A 418 -2.28 16.31 10.32
C SER A 418 -2.17 14.83 10.71
N LEU A 419 -1.49 14.04 9.88
CA LEU A 419 -1.25 12.62 10.12
C LEU A 419 0.25 12.30 9.89
N ASP A 420 0.88 11.68 10.88
CA ASP A 420 2.18 11.02 10.74
C ASP A 420 2.01 9.53 11.04
N LEU A 421 2.10 8.70 10.01
CA LEU A 421 1.89 7.25 10.10
C LEU A 421 3.21 6.54 9.86
N ARG A 422 3.82 6.05 10.94
CA ARG A 422 5.08 5.32 10.88
C ARG A 422 4.84 3.83 10.97
N LYS A 423 5.28 3.09 9.96
CA LYS A 423 5.25 1.63 9.99
C LYS A 423 6.35 1.12 10.91
N LEU A 424 5.95 0.41 11.96
CA LEU A 424 6.87 -0.39 12.75
C LEU A 424 7.15 -1.64 11.92
N ARG A 425 8.29 -1.62 11.19
CA ARG A 425 8.66 -2.68 10.24
C ARG A 425 8.47 -4.06 10.88
N HIS A 426 7.77 -4.94 10.16
CA HIS A 426 7.50 -6.33 10.57
C HIS A 426 8.78 -7.18 10.63
N ARG A 427 9.85 -6.77 9.93
CA ARG A 427 11.11 -7.52 9.98
C ARG A 427 11.73 -7.36 11.36
N VAL A 428 11.53 -8.38 12.17
CA VAL A 428 12.24 -8.60 13.41
C VAL A 428 13.70 -8.83 13.05
N TYR A 429 14.59 -8.02 13.62
CA TYR A 429 16.04 -8.18 13.44
C TYR A 429 16.59 -8.97 14.62
N THR A 430 17.25 -10.08 14.33
CA THR A 430 18.10 -10.77 15.32
C THR A 430 19.40 -10.01 15.49
N ILE A 431 20.18 -10.34 16.52
CA ILE A 431 21.53 -9.77 16.68
C ILE A 431 22.43 -10.09 15.47
N VAL A 432 22.22 -11.25 14.85
CA VAL A 432 22.96 -11.71 13.65
C VAL A 432 22.59 -10.86 12.43
N ASP A 433 21.30 -10.54 12.24
CA ASP A 433 20.88 -9.61 11.18
C ASP A 433 21.52 -8.24 11.35
N LEU A 434 21.69 -7.77 12.59
CA LEU A 434 22.34 -6.49 12.87
C LEU A 434 23.84 -6.54 12.54
N VAL A 435 24.51 -7.67 12.78
CA VAL A 435 25.90 -7.91 12.34
C VAL A 435 26.00 -7.93 10.81
N LEU A 436 25.11 -8.65 10.13
CA LEU A 436 25.07 -8.71 8.66
C LEU A 436 24.84 -7.34 8.02
N ASN A 437 24.04 -6.47 8.66
CA ASN A 437 23.79 -5.10 8.20
C ASN A 437 24.86 -4.09 8.64
N ASN A 438 25.96 -4.58 9.25
CA ASN A 438 27.05 -3.79 9.80
C ASN A 438 26.54 -2.71 10.78
N VAL A 439 25.45 -2.97 11.52
CA VAL A 439 24.96 -2.06 12.56
C VAL A 439 25.91 -2.10 13.76
N LEU A 440 26.46 -3.29 14.03
CA LEU A 440 27.53 -3.55 14.97
C LEU A 440 28.39 -4.71 14.44
N SER A 441 29.63 -4.78 14.89
CA SER A 441 30.54 -5.90 14.65
C SER A 441 30.14 -7.16 15.42
N LEU A 442 30.73 -8.28 15.02
CA LEU A 442 30.60 -9.56 15.70
C LEU A 442 31.11 -9.48 17.15
N GLU A 443 32.20 -8.76 17.36
CA GLU A 443 32.84 -8.56 18.67
C GLU A 443 31.96 -7.73 19.60
N GLU A 444 31.35 -6.66 19.10
CA GLU A 444 30.35 -5.88 19.85
C GLU A 444 29.13 -6.74 20.18
N ALA A 445 28.64 -7.54 19.22
CA ALA A 445 27.44 -8.37 19.41
C ALA A 445 27.64 -9.39 20.54
N ALA A 446 28.74 -10.13 20.50
CA ALA A 446 29.09 -11.08 21.54
C ALA A 446 29.31 -10.39 22.89
N PHE A 447 29.94 -9.21 22.91
CA PHE A 447 30.18 -8.47 24.15
C PHE A 447 28.89 -7.98 24.79
N LEU A 448 27.96 -7.42 24.01
CA LEU A 448 26.66 -6.98 24.49
C LEU A 448 25.82 -8.16 24.98
N VAL A 449 25.79 -9.28 24.25
CA VAL A 449 25.04 -10.48 24.65
C VAL A 449 25.64 -11.13 25.90
N LEU A 450 26.96 -11.14 26.07
CA LEU A 450 27.61 -11.57 27.31
C LEU A 450 27.07 -10.80 28.53
N HIS A 451 26.89 -9.48 28.38
CA HIS A 451 26.32 -8.64 29.44
C HIS A 451 24.82 -8.92 29.66
N VAL A 452 24.06 -9.19 28.59
CA VAL A 452 22.64 -9.57 28.70
C VAL A 452 22.48 -10.87 29.48
N ILE A 453 23.16 -11.96 29.08
CA ILE A 453 23.00 -13.27 29.74
C ILE A 453 23.49 -13.26 31.19
N ASN A 454 24.41 -12.35 31.53
CA ASN A 454 24.89 -12.11 32.89
C ASN A 454 24.13 -10.98 33.63
N ARG A 455 22.91 -10.66 33.20
CA ARG A 455 21.95 -9.75 33.86
C ARG A 455 22.50 -8.34 34.16
N ARG A 456 23.22 -7.73 33.20
CA ARG A 456 23.78 -6.37 33.35
C ARG A 456 22.85 -5.28 32.84
N ASN A 457 22.97 -4.10 33.43
CA ASN A 457 22.15 -2.93 33.10
C ASN A 457 22.72 -2.18 31.90
N ILE A 458 21.93 -2.10 30.83
CA ILE A 458 22.34 -1.51 29.56
C ILE A 458 21.40 -0.36 29.21
N ILE A 459 21.95 0.83 28.95
CA ILE A 459 21.20 1.95 28.36
C ILE A 459 21.58 2.10 26.90
N ILE A 460 20.61 2.02 26.01
CA ILE A 460 20.76 2.30 24.57
C ILE A 460 20.25 3.71 24.30
N CYS A 461 21.13 4.61 23.87
CA CYS A 461 20.81 6.01 23.61
C CYS A 461 21.08 6.41 22.15
N GLY A 462 20.52 7.55 21.73
CA GLY A 462 20.59 8.02 20.34
C GLY A 462 19.38 8.84 19.92
N GLU A 463 19.51 9.58 18.82
CA GLU A 463 18.46 10.42 18.24
C GLU A 463 17.22 9.61 17.78
N PRO A 464 16.07 10.24 17.50
CA PRO A 464 14.95 9.58 16.84
C PRO A 464 15.34 8.84 15.55
N GLY A 465 14.77 7.66 15.32
CA GLY A 465 14.99 6.88 14.09
C GLY A 465 16.35 6.17 13.96
N THR A 466 17.22 6.22 14.98
CA THR A 466 18.56 5.60 14.98
C THR A 466 18.56 4.07 15.16
N GLY A 467 17.43 3.46 15.54
CA GLY A 467 17.32 1.99 15.70
C GLY A 467 17.51 1.47 17.13
N LYS A 468 17.38 2.32 18.16
CA LYS A 468 17.50 1.92 19.58
C LYS A 468 16.61 0.75 19.96
N THR A 469 15.30 0.84 19.70
CA THR A 469 14.35 -0.23 20.02
C THR A 469 14.66 -1.49 19.22
N THR A 470 15.17 -1.37 17.99
CA THR A 470 15.58 -2.51 17.17
C THR A 470 16.74 -3.27 17.81
N LEU A 471 17.78 -2.57 18.27
CA LEU A 471 18.88 -3.19 19.01
C LEU A 471 18.43 -3.78 20.34
N MET A 472 17.57 -3.06 21.08
CA MET A 472 16.97 -3.56 22.32
C MET A 472 16.23 -4.89 22.09
N ASN A 473 15.38 -4.97 21.06
CA ASN A 473 14.63 -6.17 20.70
C ASN A 473 15.54 -7.33 20.27
N ALA A 474 16.62 -7.05 19.52
CA ALA A 474 17.61 -8.05 19.15
C ALA A 474 18.36 -8.63 20.36
N LEU A 475 18.72 -7.79 21.33
CA LEU A 475 19.31 -8.22 22.60
C LEU A 475 18.31 -8.98 23.48
N ASP A 476 17.05 -8.56 23.50
CA ASP A 476 15.98 -9.23 24.25
C ASP A 476 15.64 -10.63 23.71
N LEU A 477 15.88 -10.91 22.43
CA LEU A 477 15.85 -12.28 21.89
C LEU A 477 16.98 -13.15 22.48
N CYS A 478 18.09 -12.55 22.90
CA CYS A 478 19.24 -13.21 23.51
C CYS A 478 19.11 -13.40 25.03
N THR A 479 17.92 -13.26 25.61
CA THR A 479 17.67 -13.59 27.03
C THR A 479 17.34 -15.08 27.19
N PRO A 480 17.72 -15.74 28.30
CA PRO A 480 17.30 -17.09 28.61
C PRO A 480 15.78 -17.29 28.65
N LYS A 481 15.30 -18.43 28.15
CA LYS A 481 13.86 -18.74 28.02
C LYS A 481 13.09 -18.78 29.35
N TYR A 482 13.76 -19.18 30.43
CA TYR A 482 13.17 -19.34 31.76
C TYR A 482 13.04 -18.02 32.53
N TRP A 483 13.59 -16.92 32.01
CA TRP A 483 13.48 -15.62 32.68
C TRP A 483 12.08 -15.05 32.58
N ARG A 484 11.63 -14.48 33.69
CA ARG A 484 10.44 -13.65 33.73
C ARG A 484 10.78 -12.23 33.28
N LYS A 485 10.30 -11.87 32.09
CA LYS A 485 10.53 -10.56 31.48
C LYS A 485 9.35 -9.62 31.71
N VAL A 486 9.62 -8.37 32.10
CA VAL A 486 8.59 -7.32 32.24
C VAL A 486 8.93 -6.12 31.36
N TYR A 487 7.95 -5.68 30.57
CA TYR A 487 8.07 -4.57 29.64
C TYR A 487 7.17 -3.44 30.10
N ILE A 488 7.66 -2.21 30.15
CA ILE A 488 6.85 -1.02 30.43
C ILE A 488 7.02 -0.05 29.27
N GLU A 489 5.95 0.16 28.53
CA GLU A 489 5.96 0.84 27.24
C GLU A 489 4.74 1.75 27.09
N ASP A 490 4.97 3.00 26.73
CA ASP A 490 3.93 3.92 26.24
C ASP A 490 3.52 3.59 24.80
N VAL A 491 4.44 2.99 24.06
CA VAL A 491 4.22 2.47 22.72
C VAL A 491 4.77 1.06 22.70
N VAL A 492 3.88 0.08 22.56
CA VAL A 492 4.21 -1.34 22.66
C VAL A 492 4.99 -1.78 21.41
N GLU A 493 6.32 -1.75 21.48
CA GLU A 493 7.25 -2.07 20.39
C GLU A 493 8.05 -3.37 20.65
N SER A 494 8.00 -3.88 21.89
CA SER A 494 8.58 -5.17 22.26
C SER A 494 8.05 -6.33 21.38
N LEU A 495 8.86 -7.38 21.22
CA LEU A 495 8.44 -8.57 20.49
C LEU A 495 7.57 -9.47 21.38
N ASP A 496 6.48 -10.02 20.83
CA ASP A 496 5.70 -11.05 21.51
C ASP A 496 6.40 -12.40 21.39
N GLN A 497 7.06 -12.82 22.47
CA GLN A 497 7.85 -14.05 22.51
C GLN A 497 7.11 -15.21 23.19
N ARG A 498 5.84 -15.03 23.55
CA ARG A 498 5.06 -16.07 24.25
C ARG A 498 4.86 -17.31 23.39
N GLY A 499 4.73 -17.14 22.07
CA GLY A 499 4.69 -18.25 21.10
C GLY A 499 5.95 -19.12 21.11
N GLN A 500 7.09 -18.58 21.54
CA GLN A 500 8.36 -19.30 21.68
C GLN A 500 8.50 -19.95 23.07
N GLY A 501 7.46 -19.90 23.92
CA GLY A 501 7.46 -20.44 25.28
C GLY A 501 8.26 -19.60 26.29
N ARG A 502 8.40 -18.30 26.06
CA ARG A 502 9.10 -17.36 26.97
C ARG A 502 8.10 -16.67 27.92
N HIS A 503 8.52 -16.38 29.15
CA HIS A 503 7.68 -15.72 30.14
C HIS A 503 7.74 -14.19 30.02
N GLN A 504 6.62 -13.57 29.65
CA GLN A 504 6.57 -12.14 29.33
C GLN A 504 5.31 -11.47 29.90
N LEU A 505 5.50 -10.36 30.61
CA LEU A 505 4.43 -9.42 31.01
C LEU A 505 4.68 -8.07 30.32
N ARG A 506 3.75 -7.64 29.47
CA ARG A 506 3.84 -6.36 28.75
C ARG A 506 2.84 -5.39 29.34
N LEU A 507 3.32 -4.26 29.84
CA LEU A 507 2.52 -3.25 30.51
C LEU A 507 2.48 -2.00 29.65
N TYR A 508 1.28 -1.65 29.23
CA TYR A 508 1.00 -0.39 28.57
C TYR A 508 0.84 0.72 29.61
N VAL A 509 1.53 1.83 29.38
CA VAL A 509 1.39 3.07 30.14
C VAL A 509 0.89 4.18 29.23
N GLU A 510 0.25 5.19 29.80
CA GLU A 510 -0.30 6.26 28.97
C GLU A 510 0.83 7.12 28.37
N PRO A 511 0.76 7.44 27.06
CA PRO A 511 1.75 8.25 26.36
C PRO A 511 2.01 9.61 27.00
N PHE A 512 3.10 10.27 26.59
CA PHE A 512 3.48 11.57 27.16
C PHE A 512 2.34 12.60 27.07
N GLU A 513 1.61 12.56 25.96
CA GLU A 513 0.63 13.53 25.47
C GLU A 513 -0.71 13.53 26.22
N VAL A 514 -1.00 12.46 26.97
CA VAL A 514 -2.23 12.38 27.77
C VAL A 514 -2.10 13.32 28.99
N ALA A 515 -2.92 14.36 29.06
CA ALA A 515 -2.84 15.40 30.08
C ALA A 515 -3.00 14.85 31.52
N GLU A 516 -4.01 14.02 31.75
CA GLU A 516 -4.27 13.38 33.05
C GLU A 516 -4.04 11.88 32.96
N LYS A 517 -2.90 11.42 33.48
CA LYS A 517 -2.49 10.01 33.42
C LYS A 517 -2.87 9.25 34.68
N THR A 518 -3.59 8.17 34.49
CA THR A 518 -3.87 7.15 35.49
C THR A 518 -2.77 6.09 35.54
N ARG A 519 -2.16 5.76 34.40
CA ARG A 519 -1.08 4.76 34.26
C ARG A 519 0.23 5.44 33.89
N LYS A 520 0.91 6.01 34.88
CA LYS A 520 2.21 6.70 34.68
C LYS A 520 3.38 5.72 34.59
N LYS A 521 4.26 5.92 33.60
CA LYS A 521 5.48 5.10 33.39
C LYS A 521 6.35 5.03 34.66
N SER A 522 6.64 6.17 35.28
CA SER A 522 7.42 6.25 36.53
C SER A 522 6.82 5.43 37.67
N MET A 523 5.49 5.47 37.83
CA MET A 523 4.78 4.70 38.85
C MET A 523 4.85 3.19 38.58
N GLU A 524 4.68 2.78 37.32
CA GLU A 524 4.74 1.36 36.95
C GLU A 524 6.15 0.78 37.06
N ILE A 525 7.19 1.61 36.84
CA ILE A 525 8.59 1.24 37.09
C ILE A 525 8.80 0.94 38.57
N ILE A 526 8.33 1.82 39.48
CA ILE A 526 8.48 1.60 40.93
C ILE A 526 7.74 0.32 41.36
N LYS A 527 6.55 0.06 40.80
CA LYS A 527 5.78 -1.17 41.08
C LYS A 527 6.45 -2.45 40.60
N LEU A 528 7.51 -2.39 39.78
CA LEU A 528 8.27 -3.59 39.38
C LEU A 528 8.86 -4.34 40.57
N LEU A 529 9.14 -3.64 41.67
CA LEU A 529 9.61 -4.23 42.93
C LEU A 529 8.63 -5.28 43.50
N HIS A 530 7.35 -5.20 43.12
CA HIS A 530 6.32 -6.17 43.51
C HIS A 530 5.98 -7.18 42.41
N ARG A 531 6.71 -7.16 41.28
CA ARG A 531 6.46 -8.01 40.10
C ARG A 531 7.55 -9.04 39.83
N THR A 532 8.62 -9.00 40.63
CA THR A 532 9.75 -9.94 40.65
C THR A 532 10.26 -10.33 39.25
N PRO A 533 10.61 -9.35 38.39
CA PRO A 533 11.20 -9.66 37.07
C PRO A 533 12.65 -10.12 37.19
N ASP A 534 13.05 -11.06 36.33
CA ASP A 534 14.47 -11.36 36.06
C ASP A 534 15.10 -10.32 35.13
N TRP A 535 14.30 -9.80 34.20
CA TRP A 535 14.73 -8.86 33.18
C TRP A 535 13.66 -7.82 32.88
N VAL A 536 14.07 -6.55 32.86
CA VAL A 536 13.19 -5.41 32.63
C VAL A 536 13.56 -4.74 31.32
N CYS A 537 12.58 -4.61 30.43
CA CYS A 537 12.70 -3.80 29.23
C CYS A 537 11.87 -2.54 29.43
N LEU A 538 12.54 -1.40 29.63
CA LEU A 538 11.84 -0.13 29.67
C LEU A 538 11.90 0.45 28.26
N GLY A 539 10.72 0.78 27.73
CA GLY A 539 10.62 1.61 26.53
C GLY A 539 11.27 2.97 26.77
N GLU A 540 11.00 3.91 25.87
CA GLU A 540 11.75 5.16 25.84
C GLU A 540 11.63 5.98 27.14
N LEU A 541 12.76 6.26 27.79
CA LEU A 541 12.86 7.11 28.98
C LEU A 541 13.08 8.56 28.53
N GLN A 542 12.05 9.38 28.72
CA GLN A 542 11.99 10.77 28.22
C GLN A 542 12.09 11.83 29.32
N SER A 543 11.53 11.57 30.51
CA SER A 543 11.39 12.58 31.56
C SER A 543 12.30 12.33 32.76
N LYS A 544 12.54 13.38 33.55
CA LYS A 544 13.25 13.31 34.84
C LYS A 544 12.66 12.26 35.77
N GLU A 545 11.34 12.13 35.82
CA GLU A 545 10.65 11.15 36.66
C GLU A 545 10.93 9.71 36.20
N HIS A 546 11.02 9.47 34.88
CA HIS A 546 11.32 8.14 34.36
C HIS A 546 12.73 7.71 34.79
N PHE A 547 13.71 8.59 34.67
CA PHE A 547 15.08 8.30 35.11
C PHE A 547 15.16 8.10 36.62
N LYS A 548 14.51 8.96 37.43
CA LYS A 548 14.48 8.76 38.88
C LYS A 548 13.87 7.41 39.27
N ALA A 549 12.76 7.02 38.62
CA ALA A 549 12.15 5.72 38.85
C ALA A 549 13.06 4.56 38.41
N LEU A 550 13.74 4.68 37.27
CA LEU A 550 14.72 3.69 36.81
C LEU A 550 15.84 3.51 37.84
N PHE A 551 16.49 4.59 38.26
CA PHE A 551 17.63 4.49 39.17
C PHE A 551 17.22 3.98 40.56
N HIS A 552 16.02 4.33 41.02
CA HIS A 552 15.45 3.72 42.22
C HIS A 552 15.23 2.21 42.05
N ALA A 553 14.70 1.78 40.90
CA ALA A 553 14.51 0.37 40.55
C ALA A 553 15.85 -0.39 40.47
N VAL A 554 16.86 0.20 39.83
CA VAL A 554 18.21 -0.38 39.68
C VAL A 554 18.91 -0.52 41.03
N ALA A 555 18.80 0.48 41.91
CA ALA A 555 19.34 0.41 43.27
C ALA A 555 18.71 -0.72 44.09
N ALA A 556 17.43 -1.04 43.84
CA ALA A 556 16.73 -2.17 44.43
C ALA A 556 17.00 -3.52 43.74
N GLY A 557 17.95 -3.58 42.80
CA GLY A 557 18.44 -4.80 42.18
C GLY A 557 17.77 -5.19 40.86
N LEU A 558 16.89 -4.34 40.30
CA LEU A 558 16.30 -4.61 38.98
C LEU A 558 17.36 -4.53 37.88
N ARG A 559 17.31 -5.51 36.96
CA ARG A 559 18.24 -5.65 35.85
C ARG A 559 17.52 -5.55 34.50
N GLY A 560 18.14 -4.92 33.51
CA GLY A 560 17.45 -4.73 32.25
C GLY A 560 18.18 -3.95 31.16
N VAL A 561 17.44 -3.77 30.07
CA VAL A 561 17.83 -2.92 28.94
C VAL A 561 16.81 -1.80 28.77
N HIS A 562 17.29 -0.58 28.59
CA HIS A 562 16.46 0.62 28.58
C HIS A 562 16.85 1.52 27.42
N THR A 563 15.87 2.18 26.80
CA THR A 563 16.13 3.11 25.69
C THR A 563 15.89 4.56 26.09
N CYS A 564 16.66 5.49 25.53
CA CYS A 564 16.41 6.92 25.72
C CYS A 564 16.98 7.77 24.58
N HIS A 565 16.61 9.04 24.51
CA HIS A 565 17.23 9.98 23.57
C HIS A 565 18.48 10.61 24.15
N ALA A 566 19.56 10.65 23.39
CA ALA A 566 20.77 11.44 23.67
C ALA A 566 21.56 11.62 22.37
N SER A 567 22.33 12.68 22.26
CA SER A 567 23.24 12.92 21.13
C SER A 567 24.65 12.33 21.35
N SER A 568 24.98 11.94 22.59
CA SER A 568 26.21 11.23 22.95
C SER A 568 26.07 10.59 24.34
N ALA A 569 26.98 9.67 24.68
CA ALA A 569 27.05 9.08 26.02
C ALA A 569 27.40 10.12 27.10
N SER A 570 28.36 11.02 26.82
CA SER A 570 28.72 12.12 27.72
C SER A 570 27.57 13.09 27.94
N GLY A 571 26.82 13.42 26.88
CA GLY A 571 25.62 14.25 26.96
C GLY A 571 24.50 13.60 27.78
N LEU A 572 24.34 12.28 27.66
CA LEU A 572 23.43 11.51 28.51
C LEU A 572 23.82 11.62 29.99
N ILE A 573 25.08 11.35 30.33
CA ILE A 573 25.58 11.44 31.71
C ILE A 573 25.35 12.83 32.30
N ARG A 574 25.73 13.88 31.57
CA ARG A 574 25.52 15.26 31.99
C ARG A 574 24.03 15.54 32.24
N ARG A 575 23.14 15.02 31.40
CA ARG A 575 21.69 15.16 31.60
C ARG A 575 21.22 14.43 32.86
N LEU A 576 21.71 13.22 33.11
CA LEU A 576 21.32 12.43 34.28
C LEU A 576 21.75 13.12 35.58
N LEU A 577 23.00 13.59 35.65
CA LEU A 577 23.53 14.30 36.81
C LEU A 577 22.85 15.66 37.00
N LEU A 578 22.93 16.55 36.00
CA LEU A 578 22.59 17.96 36.19
C LEU A 578 21.09 18.26 36.06
N HIS A 579 20.39 17.60 35.14
CA HIS A 579 18.98 17.90 34.86
C HIS A 579 18.05 16.94 35.61
N CYS A 580 18.36 15.64 35.56
CA CYS A 580 17.54 14.63 36.24
C CYS A 580 17.84 14.54 37.74
N GLY A 581 19.02 14.99 38.19
CA GLY A 581 19.43 14.95 39.60
C GLY A 581 19.63 13.52 40.10
N ILE A 582 20.21 12.67 39.25
CA ILE A 582 20.65 11.32 39.62
C ILE A 582 22.03 11.45 40.26
N SER A 583 22.27 10.76 41.38
CA SER A 583 23.58 10.79 42.04
C SER A 583 24.63 10.02 41.22
N LYS A 584 25.91 10.27 41.47
CA LYS A 584 26.98 9.49 40.82
C LYS A 584 26.92 8.03 41.25
N GLU A 585 26.62 7.81 42.52
CA GLU A 585 26.53 6.51 43.16
C GLU A 585 25.46 5.68 42.46
N ASP A 586 24.29 6.25 42.18
CA ASP A 586 23.22 5.59 41.43
C ASP A 586 23.64 5.26 39.99
N LEU A 587 24.44 6.12 39.34
CA LEU A 587 24.95 5.89 37.98
C LEU A 587 25.87 4.68 37.89
N SER A 588 26.55 4.31 38.97
CA SER A 588 27.37 3.10 39.03
C SER A 588 26.56 1.81 38.86
N GLY A 589 25.24 1.87 39.07
CA GLY A 589 24.30 0.77 38.86
C GLY A 589 24.05 0.43 37.39
N ILE A 590 24.48 1.30 36.46
CA ILE A 590 24.50 1.02 35.02
C ILE A 590 25.85 0.41 34.64
N ASP A 591 25.86 -0.60 33.79
CA ASP A 591 27.08 -1.29 33.37
C ASP A 591 27.55 -0.77 32.00
N LEU A 592 26.64 -0.62 31.04
CA LEU A 592 26.96 -0.19 29.68
C LEU A 592 26.05 0.94 29.17
N ILE A 593 26.63 1.85 28.39
CA ILE A 593 25.93 2.82 27.55
C ILE A 593 26.29 2.55 26.09
N VAL A 594 25.26 2.26 25.28
CA VAL A 594 25.39 2.01 23.83
C VAL A 594 24.80 3.19 23.09
N HIS A 595 25.62 3.90 22.31
CA HIS A 595 25.18 5.06 21.54
C HIS A 595 24.93 4.68 20.07
N MET A 596 23.69 4.91 19.61
CA MET A 596 23.23 4.64 18.25
C MET A 596 23.17 5.93 17.43
N VAL A 597 23.64 5.88 16.18
CA VAL A 597 23.57 7.01 15.23
C VAL A 597 22.88 6.62 13.93
N LYS A 598 22.28 7.62 13.27
CA LYS A 598 21.73 7.54 11.92
C LYS A 598 22.56 8.48 11.05
N CYS A 599 23.14 7.97 9.98
CA CYS A 599 23.87 8.78 9.01
C CYS A 599 23.39 8.49 7.59
N TYR A 600 23.61 9.46 6.70
CA TYR A 600 23.27 9.36 5.29
C TYR A 600 24.54 9.16 4.48
N ARG A 601 24.58 8.12 3.65
CA ARG A 601 25.67 7.89 2.69
C ARG A 601 25.07 7.85 1.29
N GLY A 602 25.05 9.00 0.63
CA GLY A 602 24.22 9.21 -0.57
C GLY A 602 22.74 9.18 -0.18
N SER A 603 21.93 8.40 -0.91
CA SER A 603 20.52 8.15 -0.60
C SER A 603 20.30 7.10 0.50
N LYS A 604 21.34 6.33 0.88
CA LYS A 604 21.20 5.22 1.83
C LYS A 604 21.27 5.72 3.26
N ILE A 605 20.28 5.33 4.06
CA ILE A 605 20.26 5.52 5.51
C ILE A 605 21.05 4.38 6.17
N LEU A 606 22.11 4.72 6.89
CA LEU A 606 22.88 3.78 7.70
C LEU A 606 22.57 4.01 9.18
N ARG A 607 22.42 2.91 9.91
CA ARG A 607 22.25 2.89 11.37
C ARG A 607 23.40 2.12 11.97
N ARG A 608 24.08 2.69 12.97
CA ARG A 608 25.30 2.14 13.55
C ARG A 608 25.32 2.31 15.06
N VAL A 609 25.87 1.33 15.76
CA VAL A 609 26.42 1.54 17.10
C VAL A 609 27.66 2.41 16.94
N ALA A 610 27.55 3.69 17.29
CA ALA A 610 28.66 4.63 17.20
C ALA A 610 29.73 4.33 18.25
N GLU A 611 29.29 4.11 19.49
CA GLU A 611 30.16 3.93 20.64
C GLU A 611 29.52 3.00 21.67
N VAL A 612 30.36 2.20 22.34
CA VAL A 612 29.98 1.40 23.51
C VAL A 612 30.89 1.78 24.67
N TRP A 613 30.29 2.28 25.74
CA TRP A 613 30.98 2.74 26.93
C TRP A 613 30.64 1.83 28.11
N ALA A 614 31.66 1.47 28.91
CA ALA A 614 31.46 0.86 30.22
C ALA A 614 31.58 1.89 31.33
N ILE A 615 30.71 1.77 32.33
CA ILE A 615 30.77 2.57 33.56
C ILE A 615 31.51 1.76 34.63
N GLY A 616 32.58 2.31 35.16
CA GLY A 616 33.35 1.72 36.25
C GLY A 616 32.75 1.95 37.63
N THR A 617 33.52 1.54 38.63
CA THR A 617 33.23 1.82 40.04
C THR A 617 33.81 3.18 40.38
N LEU A 618 33.07 4.00 41.12
CA LEU A 618 33.57 5.30 41.56
C LEU A 618 34.79 5.12 42.47
N GLU A 619 35.87 5.84 42.17
CA GLU A 619 37.01 5.97 43.07
C GLU A 619 36.73 7.11 44.07
N SER A 620 37.12 6.93 45.33
CA SER A 620 36.79 7.84 46.44
C SER A 620 37.49 9.21 46.37
N THR A 621 38.30 9.46 45.34
CA THR A 621 39.27 10.57 45.25
C THR A 621 38.85 11.71 44.32
N SER A 622 37.89 11.49 43.40
CA SER A 622 37.46 12.54 42.45
C SER A 622 36.51 13.55 43.13
N THR A 623 36.88 14.83 43.16
CA THR A 623 36.01 15.93 43.66
C THR A 623 35.17 16.59 42.59
N ASP A 624 35.45 16.36 41.30
CA ASP A 624 34.67 16.92 40.19
C ASP A 624 33.30 16.22 40.12
N PRO A 625 32.18 16.92 40.29
CA PRO A 625 30.83 16.34 40.25
C PRO A 625 30.44 15.69 38.90
N LEU A 626 31.20 15.90 37.82
CA LEU A 626 30.97 15.30 36.51
C LEU A 626 31.90 14.11 36.20
N ASP A 627 32.91 13.85 37.03
CA ASP A 627 33.85 12.75 36.81
C ASP A 627 33.17 11.41 37.08
N ILE A 628 32.84 10.69 36.00
CA ILE A 628 32.33 9.33 36.02
C ILE A 628 33.37 8.47 35.29
N PRO A 629 33.80 7.33 35.88
CA PRO A 629 34.77 6.45 35.25
C PRO A 629 34.17 5.77 34.02
N LEU A 630 34.25 6.44 32.86
CA LEU A 630 33.78 5.95 31.58
C LEU A 630 34.95 5.40 30.78
N SER A 631 34.84 4.15 30.34
CA SER A 631 35.81 3.51 29.45
C SER A 631 35.16 3.22 28.10
N LEU A 632 35.71 3.80 27.03
CA LEU A 632 35.29 3.51 25.66
C LEU A 632 35.84 2.15 25.24
N ILE A 633 34.95 1.22 24.87
CA ILE A 633 35.33 -0.14 24.48
C ILE A 633 35.35 -0.28 22.97
N PHE A 634 34.27 0.17 22.31
CA PHE A 634 34.11 0.07 20.87
C PHE A 634 33.74 1.43 20.27
N LYS A 635 34.27 1.71 19.08
CA LYS A 635 33.99 2.93 18.33
C LYS A 635 33.89 2.66 16.83
N TRP A 636 32.83 3.14 16.22
CA TRP A 636 32.64 3.13 14.77
C TRP A 636 33.32 4.33 14.11
N SER A 637 33.97 4.09 12.98
CA SER A 637 34.62 5.10 12.13
C SER A 637 33.75 5.37 10.89
N PRO A 638 33.11 6.55 10.77
CA PRO A 638 32.23 6.88 9.66
C PRO A 638 32.88 6.81 8.27
N GLU A 639 34.17 7.16 8.18
CA GLU A 639 34.89 7.31 6.92
C GLU A 639 35.06 5.97 6.20
N ARG A 640 35.23 4.89 6.97
CA ARG A 640 35.45 3.53 6.45
C ARG A 640 34.28 2.59 6.70
N ASP A 641 33.25 3.03 7.44
CA ASP A 641 32.17 2.20 7.93
C ASP A 641 32.67 0.97 8.73
N LEU A 642 33.67 1.21 9.59
CA LEU A 642 34.36 0.15 10.35
C LEU A 642 34.19 0.34 11.86
N HIS A 643 33.80 -0.72 12.54
CA HIS A 643 33.81 -0.83 13.99
C HIS A 643 35.21 -1.22 14.48
N LYS A 644 35.70 -0.54 15.52
CA LYS A 644 37.02 -0.78 16.11
C LYS A 644 36.88 -1.03 17.60
N ILE A 645 37.67 -1.99 18.09
CA ILE A 645 37.93 -2.14 19.52
C ILE A 645 38.97 -1.08 19.91
N ILE A 646 38.69 -0.31 20.96
CA ILE A 646 39.57 0.75 21.46
C ILE A 646 40.50 0.24 22.56
N LEU A 647 40.03 -0.73 23.36
CA LEU A 647 40.85 -1.39 24.36
C LEU A 647 41.71 -2.49 23.74
N ASP A 648 42.93 -2.67 24.24
CA ASP A 648 43.80 -3.79 23.86
C ASP A 648 43.16 -5.15 24.19
N ASP A 649 42.40 -5.21 25.28
CA ASP A 649 41.65 -6.37 25.72
C ASP A 649 40.31 -5.93 26.33
N VAL A 650 39.21 -6.35 25.71
CA VAL A 650 37.85 -6.02 26.19
C VAL A 650 37.57 -6.58 27.59
N PHE A 651 38.31 -7.59 28.04
CA PHE A 651 38.21 -8.15 29.40
C PHE A 651 38.84 -7.27 30.48
N LYS A 652 39.56 -6.21 30.09
CA LYS A 652 40.03 -5.17 31.02
C LYS A 652 38.99 -4.06 31.21
N SER A 653 37.80 -4.18 30.63
CA SER A 653 36.77 -3.16 30.81
C SER A 653 36.24 -3.15 32.26
N PRO A 654 35.83 -1.97 32.77
CA PRO A 654 35.22 -1.87 34.10
C PRO A 654 33.96 -2.72 34.28
N SER A 655 33.16 -2.89 33.22
CA SER A 655 31.96 -3.73 33.25
C SER A 655 32.28 -5.22 33.44
N ILE A 656 33.43 -5.69 32.94
CA ILE A 656 33.91 -7.06 33.17
C ILE A 656 34.39 -7.24 34.61
N PHE A 657 35.06 -6.24 35.21
CA PHE A 657 35.40 -6.32 36.63
C PHE A 657 34.17 -6.43 37.54
N LYS A 658 33.06 -5.75 37.19
CA LYS A 658 31.76 -5.93 37.89
C LYS A 658 31.18 -7.34 37.72
N LEU A 659 31.52 -8.05 36.64
CA LEU A 659 31.14 -9.45 36.42
C LEU A 659 31.98 -10.42 37.25
N LEU A 660 33.29 -10.18 37.31
CA LEU A 660 34.22 -10.96 38.13
C LEU A 660 33.90 -10.84 39.63
N GLY A 661 33.49 -9.65 40.08
CA GLY A 661 33.06 -9.41 41.47
C GLY A 661 31.85 -10.23 41.92
N LEU A 662 31.11 -10.87 41.00
CA LEU A 662 30.02 -11.81 41.32
C LEU A 662 30.48 -13.28 41.38
N GLY A 663 31.80 -13.54 41.37
CA GLY A 663 32.35 -14.89 41.46
C GLY A 663 32.64 -15.55 40.10
N ASN A 664 32.48 -14.82 38.99
CA ASN A 664 32.88 -15.31 37.68
C ASN A 664 34.41 -15.33 37.52
N SER A 665 34.95 -16.29 36.78
CA SER A 665 36.37 -16.32 36.43
C SER A 665 36.62 -15.67 35.06
N HIS A 666 37.80 -15.06 34.88
CA HIS A 666 38.21 -14.52 33.58
C HIS A 666 38.16 -15.56 32.47
N ASN A 667 38.59 -16.80 32.76
CA ASN A 667 38.59 -17.90 31.80
C ASN A 667 37.17 -18.28 31.38
N THR A 668 36.23 -18.29 32.34
CA THR A 668 34.82 -18.58 32.08
C THR A 668 34.21 -17.52 31.17
N LEU A 669 34.33 -16.23 31.52
CA LEU A 669 33.76 -15.14 30.73
C LEU A 669 34.39 -15.06 29.33
N ARG A 670 35.70 -15.33 29.22
CA ARG A 670 36.38 -15.37 27.91
C ARG A 670 35.90 -16.54 27.06
N ARG A 671 35.67 -17.71 27.66
CA ARG A 671 35.07 -18.84 26.97
C ARG A 671 33.65 -18.52 26.50
N GLU A 672 32.79 -17.96 27.36
CA GLU A 672 31.43 -17.53 26.97
C GLU A 672 31.45 -16.58 25.77
N TYR A 673 32.31 -15.57 25.82
CA TYR A 673 32.47 -14.59 24.75
C TYR A 673 32.90 -15.21 23.42
N GLU A 674 33.90 -16.09 23.42
CA GLU A 674 34.37 -16.75 22.20
C GLU A 674 33.33 -17.76 21.67
N GLU A 675 32.61 -18.47 22.53
CA GLU A 675 31.53 -19.35 22.07
C GLU A 675 30.34 -18.56 21.49
N LEU A 676 30.01 -17.38 22.06
CA LEU A 676 29.03 -16.46 21.48
C LEU A 676 29.46 -15.96 20.09
N LYS A 677 30.73 -15.55 19.94
CA LYS A 677 31.27 -15.16 18.63
C LYS A 677 31.18 -16.29 17.62
N ALA A 678 31.56 -17.51 18.03
CA ALA A 678 31.49 -18.68 17.15
C ALA A 678 30.05 -18.99 16.73
N LEU A 679 29.09 -18.94 17.67
CA LEU A 679 27.66 -19.12 17.37
C LEU A 679 27.19 -18.09 16.34
N PHE A 680 27.39 -16.81 16.61
CA PHE A 680 26.93 -15.75 15.72
C PHE A 680 27.61 -15.80 14.35
N SER A 681 28.92 -16.09 14.30
CA SER A 681 29.64 -16.28 13.04
C SER A 681 29.15 -17.49 12.24
N SER A 682 28.62 -18.54 12.90
CA SER A 682 28.03 -19.67 12.18
C SER A 682 26.66 -19.32 11.59
N LEU A 683 25.88 -18.51 12.30
CA LEU A 683 24.54 -18.11 11.90
C LEU A 683 24.55 -17.06 10.78
N THR A 684 25.62 -16.26 10.64
CA THR A 684 25.77 -15.33 9.51
C THR A 684 25.95 -16.03 8.16
N LEU A 685 26.36 -17.31 8.14
CA LEU A 685 26.55 -18.09 6.91
C LEU A 685 25.23 -18.62 6.32
N SER A 686 24.14 -18.53 7.07
CA SER A 686 22.79 -18.92 6.63
C SER A 686 22.02 -17.69 6.10
N PRO A 687 21.02 -17.85 5.21
CA PRO A 687 20.13 -16.76 4.80
C PRO A 687 19.49 -16.09 6.02
N PRO A 688 19.06 -14.81 5.90
CA PRO A 688 18.66 -13.97 7.03
C PRO A 688 17.73 -14.74 7.98
N SER A 689 18.18 -14.81 9.23
CA SER A 689 17.71 -15.78 10.20
C SER A 689 16.22 -15.61 10.47
N ASP A 690 15.46 -16.66 10.15
CA ASP A 690 14.17 -16.91 10.77
C ASP A 690 14.33 -16.79 12.29
N VAL A 691 13.51 -15.94 12.91
CA VAL A 691 13.58 -15.64 14.34
C VAL A 691 13.37 -16.91 15.17
N GLU A 692 12.54 -17.83 14.69
CA GLU A 692 12.32 -19.12 15.35
C GLU A 692 13.58 -19.99 15.29
N HIS A 693 14.22 -20.06 14.12
CA HIS A 693 15.51 -20.73 13.97
C HIS A 693 16.60 -20.13 14.89
N PHE A 694 16.73 -18.80 14.90
CA PHE A 694 17.69 -18.10 15.75
C PHE A 694 17.44 -18.37 17.23
N THR A 695 16.20 -18.21 17.70
CA THR A 695 15.87 -18.37 19.13
C THR A 695 16.07 -19.81 19.59
N LYS A 696 15.76 -20.80 18.74
CA LYS A 696 16.05 -22.21 19.02
C LYS A 696 17.55 -22.48 19.14
N ALA A 697 18.35 -21.99 18.19
CA ALA A 697 19.80 -22.16 18.20
C ALA A 697 20.44 -21.53 19.46
N PHE A 698 19.98 -20.34 19.84
CA PHE A 698 20.44 -19.65 21.04
C PHE A 698 20.02 -20.37 22.34
N ASP A 699 18.78 -20.88 22.41
CA ASP A 699 18.32 -21.64 23.57
C ASP A 699 19.13 -22.95 23.73
N ASP A 700 19.45 -23.65 22.63
CA ASP A 700 20.27 -24.86 22.67
C ASP A 700 21.73 -24.58 23.03
N PHE A 701 22.27 -23.45 22.58
CA PHE A 701 23.56 -22.92 23.00
C PHE A 701 23.62 -22.68 24.52
N LEU A 702 22.63 -22.00 25.10
CA LEU A 702 22.59 -21.76 26.55
C LEU A 702 22.51 -23.08 27.33
N LYS A 703 21.69 -24.04 26.88
CA LYS A 703 21.64 -25.37 27.51
C LYS A 703 22.98 -26.08 27.48
N LYS A 704 23.74 -25.96 26.38
CA LYS A 704 25.09 -26.52 26.26
C LYS A 704 26.03 -25.87 27.29
N LEU A 705 26.09 -24.55 27.35
CA LEU A 705 26.95 -23.84 28.31
C LEU A 705 26.61 -24.16 29.77
N THR A 706 25.32 -24.29 30.10
CA THR A 706 24.89 -24.71 31.44
C THR A 706 25.35 -26.12 31.77
N LYS A 707 25.20 -27.07 30.84
CA LYS A 707 25.66 -28.46 31.04
C LYS A 707 27.17 -28.55 31.23
N GLU A 708 27.93 -27.68 30.56
CA GLU A 708 29.38 -27.61 30.66
C GLU A 708 29.87 -26.84 31.90
N GLY A 709 28.95 -26.30 32.72
CA GLY A 709 29.27 -25.50 33.90
C GLY A 709 29.92 -24.15 33.58
N VAL A 710 29.82 -23.71 32.32
CA VAL A 710 30.37 -22.44 31.85
C VAL A 710 29.42 -21.29 32.20
N TYR A 711 28.11 -21.51 32.07
CA TYR A 711 27.07 -20.54 32.39
C TYR A 711 26.25 -21.00 33.60
N ALA A 712 26.15 -20.15 34.63
CA ALA A 712 25.33 -20.40 35.81
C ALA A 712 23.90 -19.82 35.63
N ILE A 713 22.88 -20.60 36.02
CA ILE A 713 21.46 -20.25 35.84
C ILE A 713 20.99 -19.18 36.81
#